data_AF-A0A9Q0LWJ4-F1
#
_entry.id   AF-A0A9Q0LWJ4-F1
#
_cell.length_a   1.000
_cell.length_b   1.000
_cell.length_c   1.000
_cell.angle_alpha   90.00
_cell.angle_beta   90.00
_cell.angle_gamma   90.00
#
_symmetry.space_group_name_H-M   'P 1'
#
loop_
_entity.id
_entity.type
_entity.pdbx_description
1 polymer ?
#
loop_
_entity_poly.entity_id
_entity_poly.type
_entity_poly.pdbx_seq_one_letter_code
_entity_poly.pdbx_strand_id
1 'polypeptide(L)'
;MSYDFLLKFIVIGDPGVGKSCILLRYTDKYFRDSHEPTIGVEIGNRMIKIGNHNIKVQIWDTAGQESFRSITRSYYRGAAGALLVYDITRKETFDNLKEWISNARAESGSIQIMLIGNKSDLDHRRAIKTEEAQQFAKENNLSFLETSAKDDKNVEEAFFQTSKVIYDRIMDGQIHIDEELSGVRSGQGPNPSFKMKDKEEKKKEKNEKNQNQFINFSLKSIPNSPKLLQEMKIPFTISISPFFDKNYKNNSQEIYSTKYRNDSVCKCKKCGGIFNCFVNFLEEKKAWKCNFCGTINPTISEYFKNLESNNFNYQEKPELIYPVIDFVVDNQNFNFSQLIPSYLFLIDVSLNAINSGFLDLTTKTINEMIQKSKIDGGSKANIGIITYNSSIHFYIMNKKSQNPQVIVYPDIEKIEIPNGGLFLPLEDCSEKLNQILNSLPQLFSKDNDIESYLDRALVAVEKIMKKTGGKLIIFQHEIPTSPFLKMRQKINQEDIGTLRESIIFNPHFDGNFFRNFAVSCARKKTSINMFIFAKDYVDIATLSVMPKYSSGKLFYYQKFDSSNIDHQNQFKNDLKNLLKEKTGWDSQIEIHSSKNFEISDVFGNFATYSVNLIYIPILSNISNLILVFNLLDELKTMNFAYFQLVFPFINGNFQRILRVINGRVNIITNILEAFSSIQVDVIMDYFMKRAITTIFEDGFKNAKELLFNRCLNILKVYQKYFHPDNQLANQKIISFQIH
;
A
#
# COMPACT_ATOMS: atom_id res chain seq x y z
N MET A 1 6.48 16.75 -33.58
CA MET A 1 5.53 17.62 -32.87
C MET A 1 4.67 16.74 -31.98
N SER A 2 4.71 16.92 -30.67
CA SER A 2 3.87 16.19 -29.73
C SER A 2 2.42 16.68 -29.82
N TYR A 3 1.47 15.76 -29.59
CA TYR A 3 0.05 16.06 -29.46
C TYR A 3 -0.43 15.56 -28.10
N ASP A 4 -1.54 16.13 -27.65
CA ASP A 4 -2.16 15.91 -26.34
C ASP A 4 -3.31 14.91 -26.45
N PHE A 5 -4.12 15.04 -27.50
CA PHE A 5 -5.21 14.14 -27.83
C PHE A 5 -5.12 13.69 -29.28
N LEU A 6 -5.45 12.42 -29.54
CA LEU A 6 -5.75 11.92 -30.87
C LEU A 6 -7.25 11.66 -30.98
N LEU A 7 -7.90 12.31 -31.94
CA LEU A 7 -9.31 12.11 -32.25
C LEU A 7 -9.45 11.31 -33.54
N LYS A 8 -10.12 10.15 -33.47
CA LYS A 8 -10.44 9.35 -34.66
C LYS A 8 -11.73 9.86 -35.32
N PHE A 9 -11.62 10.31 -36.56
CA PHE A 9 -12.71 10.81 -37.39
C PHE A 9 -12.97 9.84 -38.54
N ILE A 10 -14.24 9.69 -38.92
CA ILE A 10 -14.64 8.98 -40.14
C ILE A 10 -15.38 9.93 -41.08
N VAL A 11 -15.19 9.78 -42.39
CA VAL A 11 -15.96 10.52 -43.41
C VAL A 11 -16.87 9.51 -44.13
N ILE A 12 -18.18 9.76 -44.06
CA ILE A 12 -19.22 8.81 -44.49
C ILE A 12 -20.27 9.50 -45.37
N GLY A 13 -20.95 8.73 -46.21
CA GLY A 13 -21.93 9.23 -47.18
C GLY A 13 -21.78 8.54 -48.54
N ASP A 14 -22.73 8.80 -49.44
CA ASP A 14 -22.85 8.11 -50.72
C ASP A 14 -21.63 8.28 -51.65
N PRO A 15 -21.46 7.43 -52.66
CA PRO A 15 -20.42 7.60 -53.67
C PRO A 15 -20.60 8.91 -54.46
N GLY A 16 -19.50 9.61 -54.72
CA GLY A 16 -19.49 10.82 -55.55
C GLY A 16 -19.96 12.11 -54.86
N VAL A 17 -20.23 12.09 -53.55
CA VAL A 17 -20.58 13.31 -52.78
C VAL A 17 -19.37 14.21 -52.48
N GLY A 18 -18.15 13.72 -52.68
CA GLY A 18 -16.91 14.49 -52.53
C GLY A 18 -16.18 14.32 -51.19
N LYS A 19 -16.32 13.16 -50.52
CA LYS A 19 -15.63 12.81 -49.26
C LYS A 19 -14.10 12.91 -49.37
N SER A 20 -13.51 12.23 -50.35
CA SER A 20 -12.06 12.26 -50.62
C SER A 20 -11.59 13.67 -51.01
N CYS A 21 -12.40 14.43 -51.76
CA CYS A 21 -12.09 15.82 -52.08
C CYS A 21 -12.06 16.72 -50.83
N ILE A 22 -12.96 16.50 -49.87
CA ILE A 22 -12.96 17.21 -48.58
C ILE A 22 -11.71 16.83 -47.78
N LEU A 23 -11.35 15.54 -47.74
CA LEU A 23 -10.14 15.07 -47.07
C LEU A 23 -8.88 15.72 -47.66
N LEU A 24 -8.70 15.60 -48.99
CA LEU A 24 -7.56 16.18 -49.72
C LEU A 24 -7.49 17.70 -49.54
N ARG A 25 -8.63 18.39 -49.60
CA ARG A 25 -8.68 19.84 -49.37
C ARG A 25 -8.24 20.19 -47.95
N TYR A 26 -8.65 19.38 -46.97
CA TYR A 26 -8.30 19.60 -45.57
C TYR A 26 -6.83 19.30 -45.25
N THR A 27 -6.26 18.22 -45.80
CA THR A 27 -4.87 17.80 -45.52
C THR A 27 -3.85 18.49 -46.41
N ASP A 28 -4.10 18.55 -47.72
CA ASP A 28 -3.08 18.89 -48.72
C ASP A 28 -3.32 20.25 -49.41
N LYS A 29 -4.43 20.92 -49.11
CA LYS A 29 -4.75 22.28 -49.58
C LYS A 29 -4.96 22.44 -51.09
N TYR A 30 -5.19 21.38 -51.84
CA TYR A 30 -5.57 21.44 -53.25
C TYR A 30 -6.82 20.61 -53.57
N PHE A 31 -7.39 20.81 -54.76
CA PHE A 31 -8.56 20.10 -55.28
C PHE A 31 -8.24 19.50 -56.65
N ARG A 32 -8.83 18.34 -56.97
CA ARG A 32 -8.74 17.69 -58.28
C ARG A 32 -10.13 17.59 -58.90
N ASP A 33 -10.28 18.05 -60.13
CA ASP A 33 -11.53 17.97 -60.89
C ASP A 33 -11.91 16.54 -61.27
N SER A 34 -10.93 15.63 -61.37
CA SER A 34 -11.15 14.19 -61.58
C SER A 34 -10.57 13.39 -60.41
N HIS A 35 -11.39 12.49 -59.86
CA HIS A 35 -11.01 11.60 -58.78
C HIS A 35 -11.48 10.19 -59.14
N GLU A 36 -10.57 9.22 -59.13
CA GLU A 36 -10.95 7.81 -59.29
C GLU A 36 -11.77 7.34 -58.07
N PRO A 37 -12.71 6.39 -58.22
CA PRO A 37 -13.45 5.85 -57.09
C PRO A 37 -12.50 5.32 -56.01
N THR A 38 -12.72 5.67 -54.75
CA THR A 38 -11.88 5.23 -53.64
C THR A 38 -11.99 3.72 -53.45
N ILE A 39 -10.91 3.00 -53.71
CA ILE A 39 -10.80 1.55 -53.49
C ILE A 39 -10.18 1.34 -52.10
N GLY A 40 -11.02 1.11 -51.09
CA GLY A 40 -10.58 0.90 -49.71
C GLY A 40 -10.72 2.15 -48.82
N VAL A 41 -9.80 2.31 -47.86
CA VAL A 41 -9.83 3.39 -46.86
C VAL A 41 -8.52 4.18 -46.87
N GLU A 42 -8.63 5.50 -47.02
CA GLU A 42 -7.50 6.43 -46.95
C GLU A 42 -7.43 7.09 -45.57
N ILE A 43 -6.23 7.28 -45.03
CA ILE A 43 -6.02 7.87 -43.71
C ILE A 43 -5.26 9.19 -43.83
N GLY A 44 -5.95 10.30 -43.51
CA GLY A 44 -5.34 11.61 -43.35
C GLY A 44 -5.04 11.94 -41.89
N ASN A 45 -4.04 12.78 -41.65
CA ASN A 45 -3.77 13.31 -40.30
C ASN A 45 -3.59 14.82 -40.36
N ARG A 46 -4.17 15.55 -39.40
CA ARG A 46 -3.92 16.97 -39.25
C ARG A 46 -3.77 17.36 -37.78
N MET A 47 -2.84 18.26 -37.52
CA MET A 47 -2.65 18.87 -36.21
C MET A 47 -3.46 20.17 -36.14
N ILE A 48 -4.28 20.31 -35.11
CA ILE A 48 -5.01 21.53 -34.79
C ILE A 48 -4.76 21.92 -33.34
N LYS A 49 -4.91 23.21 -33.02
CA LYS A 49 -4.80 23.70 -31.65
C LYS A 49 -6.18 24.16 -31.17
N ILE A 50 -6.69 23.56 -30.09
CA ILE A 50 -7.94 23.95 -29.45
C ILE A 50 -7.65 24.26 -27.99
N GLY A 51 -7.92 25.51 -27.58
CA GLY A 51 -7.50 26.03 -26.28
C GLY A 51 -5.98 25.95 -26.12
N ASN A 52 -5.53 25.30 -25.05
CA ASN A 52 -4.11 25.11 -24.76
C ASN A 52 -3.56 23.76 -25.26
N HIS A 53 -4.38 22.96 -25.96
CA HIS A 53 -4.02 21.61 -26.35
C HIS A 53 -3.79 21.47 -27.86
N ASN A 54 -2.77 20.71 -28.21
CA ASN A 54 -2.48 20.25 -29.56
C ASN A 54 -3.21 18.94 -29.83
N ILE A 55 -4.15 18.95 -30.77
CA ILE A 55 -4.99 17.80 -31.10
C ILE A 55 -4.56 17.25 -32.46
N LYS A 56 -4.33 15.94 -32.52
CA LYS A 56 -4.13 15.20 -33.76
C LYS A 56 -5.45 14.60 -34.22
N VAL A 57 -6.03 15.14 -35.28
CA VAL A 57 -7.22 14.57 -35.92
C VAL A 57 -6.76 13.53 -36.93
N GLN A 58 -7.13 12.27 -36.72
CA GLN A 58 -6.88 11.17 -37.64
C GLN A 58 -8.18 10.85 -38.39
N ILE A 59 -8.19 11.06 -39.70
CA ILE A 59 -9.39 11.01 -40.53
C ILE A 59 -9.33 9.77 -41.41
N TRP A 60 -10.39 8.98 -41.40
CA TRP A 60 -10.56 7.78 -42.21
C TRP A 60 -11.61 8.07 -43.29
N ASP A 61 -11.17 8.20 -44.55
CA ASP A 61 -12.04 8.37 -45.71
C ASP A 61 -12.45 7.01 -46.28
N THR A 62 -13.75 6.84 -46.52
CA THR A 62 -14.34 5.55 -46.90
C THR A 62 -14.90 5.57 -48.32
N ALA A 63 -14.94 4.41 -48.97
CA ALA A 63 -15.41 4.26 -50.35
C ALA A 63 -16.88 4.68 -50.57
N GLY A 64 -17.73 4.61 -49.53
CA GLY A 64 -19.15 4.97 -49.61
C GLY A 64 -20.04 3.95 -50.35
N GLN A 65 -19.53 2.80 -50.78
CA GLN A 65 -20.30 1.68 -51.37
C GLN A 65 -20.57 0.54 -50.36
N GLU A 66 -20.83 0.86 -49.10
CA GLU A 66 -20.60 -0.06 -47.98
C GLU A 66 -21.69 -1.15 -47.76
N SER A 67 -22.26 -1.70 -48.85
CA SER A 67 -23.26 -2.78 -48.83
C SER A 67 -22.74 -4.12 -48.24
N PHE A 68 -21.44 -4.25 -47.94
CA PHE A 68 -20.83 -5.44 -47.35
C PHE A 68 -20.56 -5.28 -45.84
N ARG A 69 -21.52 -5.72 -45.03
CA ARG A 69 -21.65 -5.47 -43.58
C ARG A 69 -20.51 -5.97 -42.67
N SER A 70 -19.57 -6.80 -43.12
CA SER A 70 -18.53 -7.40 -42.24
C SER A 70 -17.21 -6.61 -42.19
N ILE A 71 -16.80 -5.95 -43.28
CA ILE A 71 -15.51 -5.22 -43.38
C ILE A 71 -15.68 -3.76 -42.92
N THR A 72 -16.90 -3.22 -43.00
CA THR A 72 -17.24 -1.84 -42.66
C THR A 72 -17.21 -1.54 -41.16
N ARG A 73 -17.66 -2.45 -40.30
CA ARG A 73 -17.79 -2.21 -38.84
C ARG A 73 -16.47 -1.84 -38.15
N SER A 74 -15.34 -2.38 -38.62
CA SER A 74 -14.03 -2.10 -38.01
C SER A 74 -13.60 -0.64 -38.14
N TYR A 75 -14.05 0.08 -39.18
CA TYR A 75 -13.70 1.49 -39.35
C TYR A 75 -14.53 2.40 -38.44
N TYR A 76 -15.80 2.07 -38.26
CA TYR A 76 -16.72 2.81 -37.41
C TYR A 76 -16.44 2.65 -35.92
N ARG A 77 -15.92 1.49 -35.49
CA ARG A 77 -15.64 1.21 -34.07
C ARG A 77 -14.63 2.21 -33.49
N GLY A 78 -15.04 2.85 -32.38
CA GLY A 78 -14.22 3.80 -31.64
C GLY A 78 -13.90 5.05 -32.46
N ALA A 79 -14.85 5.58 -33.24
CA ALA A 79 -14.74 6.90 -33.86
C ALA A 79 -15.31 7.96 -32.90
N ALA A 80 -14.53 9.01 -32.62
CA ALA A 80 -14.97 10.12 -31.78
C ALA A 80 -15.86 11.10 -32.55
N GLY A 81 -15.61 11.27 -33.85
CA GLY A 81 -16.37 12.15 -34.73
C GLY A 81 -16.66 11.54 -36.10
N ALA A 82 -17.76 11.96 -36.72
CA ALA A 82 -18.09 11.63 -38.10
C ALA A 82 -18.47 12.87 -38.90
N LEU A 83 -17.95 12.99 -40.12
CA LEU A 83 -18.45 13.91 -41.13
C LEU A 83 -19.37 13.15 -42.08
N LEU A 84 -20.66 13.48 -42.02
CA LEU A 84 -21.70 12.87 -42.83
C LEU A 84 -21.99 13.78 -44.04
N VAL A 85 -21.58 13.35 -45.23
CA VAL A 85 -21.53 14.21 -46.43
C VAL A 85 -22.62 13.83 -47.42
N TYR A 86 -23.37 14.81 -47.90
CA TYR A 86 -24.26 14.70 -49.07
C TYR A 86 -23.91 15.75 -50.14
N ASP A 87 -24.38 15.53 -51.35
CA ASP A 87 -24.21 16.45 -52.47
C ASP A 87 -25.47 17.31 -52.62
N ILE A 88 -25.34 18.65 -52.50
CA ILE A 88 -26.49 19.56 -52.55
C ILE A 88 -27.25 19.52 -53.88
N THR A 89 -26.63 19.02 -54.95
CA THR A 89 -27.22 18.89 -56.29
C THR A 89 -27.94 17.54 -56.50
N ARG A 90 -27.80 16.59 -55.58
CA ARG A 90 -28.34 15.22 -55.69
C ARG A 90 -29.19 14.85 -54.48
N LYS A 91 -30.51 15.00 -54.62
CA LYS A 91 -31.50 14.70 -53.58
C LYS A 91 -31.39 13.28 -53.00
N GLU A 92 -31.13 12.29 -53.84
CA GLU A 92 -30.99 10.89 -53.42
C GLU A 92 -29.90 10.70 -52.33
N THR A 93 -28.79 11.45 -52.41
CA THR A 93 -27.70 11.38 -51.42
C THR A 93 -28.09 11.97 -50.06
N PHE A 94 -29.11 12.82 -50.03
CA PHE A 94 -29.70 13.37 -48.81
C PHE A 94 -30.73 12.40 -48.21
N ASP A 95 -31.54 11.76 -49.05
CA ASP A 95 -32.56 10.79 -48.61
C ASP A 95 -31.91 9.57 -47.91
N ASN A 96 -30.70 9.17 -48.33
CA ASN A 96 -29.94 8.04 -47.77
C ASN A 96 -29.28 8.34 -46.39
N LEU A 97 -29.27 9.58 -45.91
CA LEU A 97 -28.54 9.98 -44.69
C LEU A 97 -28.98 9.23 -43.42
N LYS A 98 -30.25 8.82 -43.33
CA LYS A 98 -30.78 8.12 -42.15
C LYS A 98 -30.09 6.78 -41.90
N GLU A 99 -29.76 6.04 -42.96
CA GLU A 99 -29.07 4.76 -42.85
C GLU A 99 -27.64 4.95 -42.34
N TRP A 100 -26.93 5.95 -42.87
CA TRP A 100 -25.58 6.31 -42.43
C TRP A 100 -25.52 6.72 -40.94
N ILE A 101 -26.50 7.49 -40.46
CA ILE A 101 -26.61 7.89 -39.05
C ILE A 101 -26.82 6.66 -38.16
N SER A 102 -27.72 5.76 -38.55
CA SER A 102 -28.02 4.54 -37.79
C SER A 102 -26.78 3.66 -37.66
N ASN A 103 -26.04 3.47 -38.76
CA ASN A 103 -24.81 2.67 -38.77
C ASN A 103 -23.72 3.31 -37.89
N ALA A 104 -23.57 4.63 -37.94
CA ALA A 104 -22.58 5.34 -37.14
C ALA A 104 -22.84 5.24 -35.63
N ARG A 105 -24.10 5.40 -35.21
CA ARG A 105 -24.50 5.33 -33.79
C ARG A 105 -24.49 3.90 -33.23
N ALA A 106 -24.78 2.91 -34.05
CA ALA A 106 -24.77 1.50 -33.63
C ALA A 106 -23.37 1.01 -33.25
N GLU A 107 -22.33 1.50 -33.93
CA GLU A 107 -20.94 1.03 -33.75
C GLU A 107 -20.09 1.96 -32.85
N SER A 108 -20.53 3.20 -32.63
CA SER A 108 -19.89 4.18 -31.73
C SER A 108 -20.94 4.93 -30.93
N GLY A 109 -21.18 4.51 -29.68
CA GLY A 109 -22.32 4.96 -28.87
C GLY A 109 -22.40 6.47 -28.62
N SER A 110 -21.27 7.18 -28.51
CA SER A 110 -21.22 8.62 -28.21
C SER A 110 -20.52 9.44 -29.31
N ILE A 111 -20.67 9.04 -30.58
CA ILE A 111 -20.02 9.72 -31.71
C ILE A 111 -20.63 11.12 -31.98
N GLN A 112 -19.78 12.13 -32.18
CA GLN A 112 -20.22 13.45 -32.60
C GLN A 112 -20.33 13.53 -34.13
N ILE A 113 -21.53 13.79 -34.66
CA ILE A 113 -21.78 13.79 -36.10
C ILE A 113 -22.03 15.22 -36.60
N MET A 114 -21.32 15.61 -37.65
CA MET A 114 -21.51 16.85 -38.41
C MET A 114 -22.06 16.52 -39.80
N LEU A 115 -23.25 17.02 -40.11
CA LEU A 115 -23.86 16.96 -41.43
C LEU A 115 -23.23 18.01 -42.35
N ILE A 116 -22.77 17.58 -43.52
CA ILE A 116 -22.11 18.43 -44.52
C ILE A 116 -22.89 18.39 -45.83
N GLY A 117 -23.40 19.55 -46.26
CA GLY A 117 -23.87 19.75 -47.63
C GLY A 117 -22.71 20.20 -48.52
N ASN A 118 -22.14 19.29 -49.31
CA ASN A 118 -20.98 19.59 -50.15
C ASN A 118 -21.39 20.04 -51.56
N LYS A 119 -20.43 20.67 -52.26
CA LYS A 119 -20.58 21.28 -53.61
C LYS A 119 -21.41 22.56 -53.63
N SER A 120 -21.29 23.39 -52.60
CA SER A 120 -21.96 24.70 -52.55
C SER A 120 -21.56 25.66 -53.68
N ASP A 121 -20.46 25.39 -54.39
CA ASP A 121 -20.07 26.07 -55.63
C ASP A 121 -21.07 25.84 -56.78
N LEU A 122 -21.89 24.79 -56.69
CA LEU A 122 -22.94 24.46 -57.67
C LEU A 122 -24.34 24.87 -57.18
N ASP A 123 -24.45 25.99 -56.47
CA ASP A 123 -25.72 26.48 -55.90
C ASP A 123 -26.85 26.62 -56.96
N HIS A 124 -26.49 27.00 -58.19
CA HIS A 124 -27.41 27.07 -59.34
C HIS A 124 -28.06 25.72 -59.73
N ARG A 125 -27.52 24.58 -59.25
CA ARG A 125 -28.05 23.21 -59.46
C ARG A 125 -28.60 22.59 -58.17
N ARG A 126 -28.82 23.39 -57.13
CA ARG A 126 -29.27 22.92 -55.82
C ARG A 126 -30.59 22.17 -55.91
N ALA A 127 -30.58 20.93 -55.42
CA ALA A 127 -31.77 20.08 -55.27
C ALA A 127 -32.31 20.09 -53.83
N ILE A 128 -31.48 20.41 -52.84
CA ILE A 128 -31.84 20.46 -51.41
C ILE A 128 -31.66 21.88 -50.88
N LYS A 129 -32.73 22.45 -50.31
CA LYS A 129 -32.67 23.78 -49.69
C LYS A 129 -31.84 23.72 -48.41
N THR A 130 -31.05 24.76 -48.14
CA THR A 130 -30.25 24.85 -46.90
C THR A 130 -31.13 24.73 -45.65
N GLU A 131 -32.33 25.30 -45.66
CA GLU A 131 -33.31 25.22 -44.56
C GLU A 131 -33.77 23.78 -44.31
N GLU A 132 -33.99 22.99 -45.38
CA GLU A 132 -34.38 21.58 -45.31
C GLU A 132 -33.29 20.74 -44.65
N ALA A 133 -32.02 20.97 -45.03
CA ALA A 133 -30.89 20.29 -44.43
C ALA A 133 -30.62 20.71 -42.97
N GLN A 134 -30.80 21.99 -42.65
CA GLN A 134 -30.73 22.50 -41.27
C GLN A 134 -31.81 21.88 -40.38
N GLN A 135 -33.02 21.76 -40.89
CA GLN A 135 -34.14 21.16 -40.17
C GLN A 135 -33.86 19.66 -39.92
N PHE A 136 -33.40 18.94 -40.94
CA PHE A 136 -33.00 17.54 -40.80
C PHE A 136 -31.89 17.33 -39.76
N ALA A 137 -30.89 18.22 -39.73
CA ALA A 137 -29.83 18.16 -38.73
C ALA A 137 -30.36 18.36 -37.30
N LYS A 138 -31.26 19.34 -37.09
CA LYS A 138 -31.90 19.58 -35.79
C LYS A 138 -32.71 18.38 -35.32
N GLU A 139 -33.54 17.80 -36.19
CA GLU A 139 -34.36 16.63 -35.87
C GLU A 139 -33.53 15.41 -35.48
N ASN A 140 -32.31 15.30 -36.02
CA ASN A 140 -31.41 14.19 -35.74
C ASN A 140 -30.30 14.53 -34.72
N ASN A 141 -30.32 15.70 -34.05
CA ASN A 141 -29.28 16.16 -33.13
C ASN A 141 -27.86 16.17 -33.74
N LEU A 142 -27.72 16.71 -34.96
CA LEU A 142 -26.47 16.84 -35.68
C LEU A 142 -26.04 18.31 -35.76
N SER A 143 -24.74 18.56 -35.83
CA SER A 143 -24.21 19.86 -36.29
C SER A 143 -24.36 19.96 -37.81
N PHE A 144 -24.47 21.16 -38.38
CA PHE A 144 -24.66 21.34 -39.83
C PHE A 144 -23.79 22.45 -40.41
N LEU A 145 -23.22 22.19 -41.58
CA LEU A 145 -22.45 23.15 -42.38
C LEU A 145 -22.59 22.84 -43.88
N GLU A 146 -22.55 23.86 -44.75
CA GLU A 146 -22.36 23.65 -46.19
C GLU A 146 -20.90 23.93 -46.57
N THR A 147 -20.32 23.09 -47.42
CA THR A 147 -18.92 23.17 -47.84
C THR A 147 -18.78 23.18 -49.36
N SER A 148 -17.67 23.72 -49.84
CA SER A 148 -17.17 23.44 -51.19
C SER A 148 -15.72 23.02 -51.10
N ALA A 149 -15.45 21.74 -51.39
CA ALA A 149 -14.07 21.27 -51.56
C ALA A 149 -13.35 21.98 -52.73
N LYS A 150 -14.09 22.47 -53.73
CA LYS A 150 -13.56 23.19 -54.88
C LYS A 150 -13.10 24.60 -54.50
N ASP A 151 -13.96 25.37 -53.84
CA ASP A 151 -13.69 26.77 -53.46
C ASP A 151 -13.00 26.91 -52.09
N ASP A 152 -12.65 25.80 -51.42
CA ASP A 152 -12.16 25.75 -50.03
C ASP A 152 -13.08 26.45 -49.03
N LYS A 153 -14.39 26.44 -49.32
CA LYS A 153 -15.39 27.06 -48.45
C LYS A 153 -15.72 26.11 -47.30
N ASN A 154 -15.55 26.57 -46.07
CA ASN A 154 -16.03 25.91 -44.84
C ASN A 154 -15.43 24.52 -44.54
N VAL A 155 -14.46 24.04 -45.33
CA VAL A 155 -13.83 22.72 -45.12
C VAL A 155 -13.08 22.67 -43.79
N GLU A 156 -12.23 23.66 -43.50
CA GLU A 156 -11.52 23.71 -42.20
C GLU A 156 -12.46 23.83 -41.02
N GLU A 157 -13.47 24.68 -41.15
CA GLU A 157 -14.44 24.97 -40.10
C GLU A 157 -15.24 23.71 -39.71
N ALA A 158 -15.61 22.86 -40.68
CA ALA A 158 -16.30 21.60 -40.41
C ALA A 158 -15.51 20.68 -39.47
N PHE A 159 -14.22 20.49 -39.74
CA PHE A 159 -13.35 19.67 -38.88
C PHE A 159 -13.06 20.35 -37.54
N PHE A 160 -12.86 21.67 -37.55
CA PHE A 160 -12.57 22.43 -36.32
C PHE A 160 -13.75 22.42 -35.35
N GLN A 161 -14.97 22.72 -35.81
CA GLN A 161 -16.17 22.72 -34.97
C GLN A 161 -16.46 21.35 -34.38
N THR A 162 -16.37 20.30 -35.19
CA THR A 162 -16.57 18.92 -34.72
C THR A 162 -15.53 18.55 -33.67
N SER A 163 -14.26 18.89 -33.90
CA SER A 163 -13.18 18.65 -32.94
C SER A 163 -13.35 19.45 -31.66
N LYS A 164 -13.85 20.68 -31.75
CA LYS A 164 -14.11 21.56 -30.60
C LYS A 164 -15.21 20.99 -29.71
N VAL A 165 -16.32 20.50 -30.28
CA VAL A 165 -17.40 19.87 -29.49
C VAL A 165 -16.88 18.62 -28.76
N ILE A 166 -16.08 17.79 -29.43
CA ILE A 166 -15.47 16.62 -28.79
C ILE A 166 -14.49 17.06 -27.69
N TYR A 167 -13.67 18.07 -27.95
CA TYR A 167 -12.76 18.65 -26.96
C TYR A 167 -13.49 19.18 -25.73
N ASP A 168 -14.57 19.93 -25.91
CA ASP A 168 -15.37 20.48 -24.81
C ASP A 168 -15.97 19.33 -23.97
N ARG A 169 -16.47 18.26 -24.60
CA ARG A 169 -16.94 17.06 -23.89
C ARG A 169 -15.82 16.30 -23.15
N ILE A 170 -14.59 16.30 -23.68
CA ILE A 170 -13.42 15.75 -22.97
C ILE A 170 -13.11 16.61 -21.74
N MET A 171 -13.12 17.94 -21.89
CA MET A 171 -12.86 18.87 -20.78
C MET A 171 -13.91 18.75 -19.68
N ASP A 172 -15.19 18.63 -20.06
CA ASP A 172 -16.32 18.45 -19.14
C ASP A 172 -16.39 17.04 -18.51
N GLY A 173 -15.49 16.13 -18.87
CA GLY A 173 -15.42 14.77 -18.33
C GLY A 173 -16.51 13.82 -18.85
N GLN A 174 -17.25 14.20 -19.90
CA GLN A 174 -18.28 13.37 -20.53
C GLN A 174 -17.69 12.29 -21.44
N ILE A 175 -16.47 12.48 -21.94
CA ILE A 175 -15.72 11.49 -22.73
C ILE A 175 -14.45 11.10 -21.99
N HIS A 176 -14.31 9.81 -21.66
CA HIS A 176 -13.09 9.27 -21.05
C HIS A 176 -12.04 8.93 -22.12
N ILE A 177 -10.82 9.41 -21.89
CA ILE A 177 -9.67 9.15 -22.74
C ILE A 177 -9.25 7.68 -22.60
N ASP A 178 -8.85 7.05 -23.71
CA ASP A 178 -8.38 5.66 -23.79
C ASP A 178 -9.43 4.58 -23.44
N GLU A 179 -10.72 4.96 -23.38
CA GLU A 179 -11.83 4.03 -23.36
C GLU A 179 -12.07 3.42 -24.76
N GLU A 180 -12.35 2.12 -24.82
CA GLU A 180 -12.33 1.34 -26.08
C GLU A 180 -13.28 1.89 -27.16
N LEU A 181 -14.38 2.53 -26.76
CA LEU A 181 -15.41 3.06 -27.66
C LEU A 181 -15.42 4.59 -27.80
N SER A 182 -14.56 5.32 -27.06
CA SER A 182 -14.60 6.79 -27.07
C SER A 182 -13.95 7.41 -28.31
N GLY A 183 -13.03 6.68 -28.95
CA GLY A 183 -12.28 7.16 -30.12
C GLY A 183 -11.31 8.31 -29.85
N VAL A 184 -11.03 8.58 -28.57
CA VAL A 184 -10.10 9.59 -28.08
C VAL A 184 -8.93 8.89 -27.40
N ARG A 185 -7.70 9.14 -27.85
CA ARG A 185 -6.49 8.59 -27.24
C ARG A 185 -5.59 9.67 -26.67
N SER A 186 -4.88 9.37 -25.59
CA SER A 186 -3.84 10.24 -25.05
C SER A 186 -2.63 10.28 -26.00
N GLY A 187 -2.01 11.46 -26.15
CA GLY A 187 -0.83 11.64 -26.97
C GLY A 187 0.50 11.50 -26.21
N GLN A 188 1.60 11.35 -26.94
CA GLN A 188 2.96 11.13 -26.41
C GLN A 188 3.67 12.42 -25.95
N GLY A 189 2.92 13.46 -25.56
CA GLY A 189 3.46 14.71 -24.99
C GLY A 189 3.59 14.66 -23.46
N PRO A 190 4.38 15.56 -22.84
CA PRO A 190 4.31 15.76 -21.39
C PRO A 190 2.87 16.09 -21.02
N ASN A 191 2.25 15.23 -20.19
CA ASN A 191 0.85 15.31 -19.76
C ASN A 191 0.39 16.77 -19.62
N PRO A 192 -0.49 17.25 -20.50
CA PRO A 192 -1.17 18.51 -20.28
C PRO A 192 -2.02 18.32 -19.04
N SER A 193 -1.64 19.07 -18.01
CA SER A 193 -2.37 19.16 -16.77
C SER A 193 -3.80 19.61 -17.08
N PHE A 194 -4.74 18.65 -17.02
CA PHE A 194 -6.17 18.93 -17.06
C PHE A 194 -6.53 19.82 -15.87
N LYS A 195 -6.73 21.11 -16.12
CA LYS A 195 -7.21 22.09 -15.12
C LYS A 195 -8.70 21.93 -14.75
N MET A 196 -9.26 20.72 -14.84
CA MET A 196 -10.50 20.32 -14.15
C MET A 196 -10.25 19.27 -13.05
N LYS A 197 -9.01 19.10 -12.58
CA LYS A 197 -8.65 18.11 -11.56
C LYS A 197 -7.94 18.66 -10.32
N ASP A 198 -8.11 19.93 -9.98
CA ASP A 198 -7.50 20.44 -8.73
C ASP A 198 -8.07 19.81 -7.45
N LYS A 199 -9.23 19.13 -7.50
CA LYS A 199 -9.75 18.35 -6.36
C LYS A 199 -9.53 16.86 -6.51
N GLU A 200 -9.77 16.26 -7.68
CA GLU A 200 -9.67 14.81 -7.87
C GLU A 200 -8.24 14.31 -8.12
N GLU A 201 -7.38 15.03 -8.86
CA GLU A 201 -5.95 14.67 -8.93
C GLU A 201 -5.26 14.98 -7.62
N LYS A 202 -5.56 16.11 -6.96
CA LYS A 202 -5.07 16.31 -5.59
C LYS A 202 -5.56 15.23 -4.65
N LYS A 203 -6.80 14.72 -4.79
CA LYS A 203 -7.32 13.59 -3.98
C LYS A 203 -6.65 12.28 -4.35
N LYS A 204 -6.38 11.99 -5.63
CA LYS A 204 -5.64 10.80 -6.10
C LYS A 204 -4.18 10.83 -5.69
N GLU A 205 -3.45 11.91 -5.93
CA GLU A 205 -2.07 12.13 -5.47
C GLU A 205 -1.98 12.11 -3.94
N LYS A 206 -2.95 12.71 -3.23
CA LYS A 206 -3.04 12.65 -1.76
C LYS A 206 -3.33 11.23 -1.27
N ASN A 207 -4.15 10.47 -1.98
CA ASN A 207 -4.46 9.07 -1.66
C ASN A 207 -3.29 8.14 -1.96
N GLU A 208 -2.56 8.35 -3.06
CA GLU A 208 -1.33 7.61 -3.39
C GLU A 208 -0.18 7.97 -2.43
N LYS A 209 0.01 9.27 -2.12
CA LYS A 209 0.96 9.70 -1.08
C LYS A 209 0.60 9.13 0.31
N ASN A 210 -0.68 9.01 0.61
CA ASN A 210 -1.15 8.35 1.84
C ASN A 210 -0.86 6.85 1.82
N GLN A 211 -1.14 6.17 0.71
CA GLN A 211 -0.91 4.74 0.57
C GLN A 211 0.58 4.39 0.69
N ASN A 212 1.46 5.17 0.07
CA ASN A 212 2.91 4.99 0.12
C ASN A 212 3.51 5.18 1.52
N GLN A 213 2.76 5.68 2.51
CA GLN A 213 3.21 5.67 3.91
C GLN A 213 3.04 4.30 4.58
N PHE A 214 2.09 3.49 4.11
CA PHE A 214 1.72 2.20 4.72
C PHE A 214 2.17 1.00 3.89
N ILE A 215 2.24 1.12 2.57
CA ILE A 215 2.60 0.04 1.66
C ILE A 215 3.42 0.57 0.48
N ASN A 216 4.57 -0.03 0.22
CA ASN A 216 5.44 0.28 -0.91
C ASN A 216 5.89 -1.03 -1.59
N PHE A 217 6.13 -0.97 -2.90
CA PHE A 217 6.45 -2.13 -3.73
C PHE A 217 7.82 -1.95 -4.37
N SER A 218 8.66 -2.99 -4.39
CA SER A 218 9.95 -2.90 -5.10
C SER A 218 9.79 -2.57 -6.58
N LEU A 219 8.66 -2.95 -7.18
CA LEU A 219 8.28 -2.66 -8.55
C LEU A 219 6.84 -2.12 -8.56
N LYS A 220 6.61 -0.93 -9.14
CA LYS A 220 5.23 -0.46 -9.40
C LYS A 220 4.57 -1.18 -10.57
N SER A 221 5.38 -1.73 -11.48
CA SER A 221 4.96 -2.55 -12.61
C SER A 221 5.73 -3.87 -12.60
N ILE A 222 5.02 -4.99 -12.41
CA ILE A 222 5.60 -6.34 -12.35
C ILE A 222 5.54 -7.02 -13.72
N PRO A 223 6.60 -7.71 -14.16
CA PRO A 223 6.54 -8.56 -15.34
C PRO A 223 5.46 -9.65 -15.22
N ASN A 224 4.79 -9.94 -16.34
CA ASN A 224 3.69 -10.89 -16.39
C ASN A 224 4.11 -12.37 -16.32
N SER A 225 5.41 -12.69 -16.34
CA SER A 225 5.90 -14.06 -16.27
C SER A 225 6.96 -14.25 -15.19
N PRO A 226 6.99 -15.42 -14.50
CA PRO A 226 8.01 -15.75 -13.51
C PRO A 226 9.43 -15.64 -14.08
N LYS A 227 9.61 -16.07 -15.34
CA LYS A 227 10.89 -16.06 -16.04
C LYS A 227 11.45 -14.64 -16.20
N LEU A 228 10.62 -13.70 -16.64
CA LEU A 228 11.04 -12.30 -16.80
C LEU A 228 11.38 -11.66 -15.44
N LEU A 229 10.57 -11.92 -14.41
CA LEU A 229 10.86 -11.43 -13.05
C LEU A 229 12.20 -11.98 -12.52
N GLN A 230 12.47 -13.28 -12.72
CA GLN A 230 13.74 -13.90 -12.33
C GLN A 230 14.93 -13.42 -13.16
N GLU A 231 14.71 -13.00 -14.40
CA GLU A 231 15.74 -12.42 -15.27
C GLU A 231 16.19 -11.05 -14.78
N MET A 232 15.28 -10.22 -14.22
CA MET A 232 15.62 -8.91 -13.64
C MET A 232 16.60 -8.98 -12.46
N LYS A 233 16.71 -10.13 -11.78
CA LYS A 233 17.48 -10.31 -10.53
C LYS A 233 17.04 -9.41 -9.37
N ILE A 234 15.87 -8.79 -9.50
CA ILE A 234 15.22 -7.96 -8.49
C ILE A 234 14.05 -8.76 -7.91
N PRO A 235 13.99 -8.99 -6.60
CA PRO A 235 12.85 -9.67 -5.98
C PRO A 235 11.64 -8.73 -5.94
N PHE A 236 10.46 -9.31 -6.13
CA PHE A 236 9.22 -8.59 -5.90
C PHE A 236 8.92 -8.58 -4.39
N THR A 237 9.02 -7.40 -3.78
CA THR A 237 8.88 -7.22 -2.33
C THR A 237 7.88 -6.12 -2.02
N ILE A 238 7.19 -6.28 -0.89
CA ILE A 238 6.24 -5.31 -0.35
C ILE A 238 6.76 -4.88 1.02
N SER A 239 7.10 -3.60 1.18
CA SER A 239 7.43 -3.01 2.48
C SER A 239 6.16 -2.40 3.09
N ILE A 240 5.86 -2.77 4.33
CA ILE A 240 4.64 -2.38 5.04
C ILE A 240 5.00 -1.70 6.35
N SER A 241 4.31 -0.59 6.63
CA SER A 241 4.40 0.17 7.88
C SER A 241 2.98 0.38 8.43
N PRO A 242 2.44 -0.58 9.22
CA PRO A 242 1.02 -0.60 9.60
C PRO A 242 0.64 0.50 10.58
N PHE A 243 1.61 1.06 11.30
CA PHE A 243 1.46 2.17 12.23
C PHE A 243 2.54 3.20 11.92
N PHE A 244 2.15 4.46 11.73
CA PHE A 244 3.06 5.56 11.44
C PHE A 244 3.08 6.55 12.60
N ASP A 245 4.26 7.03 12.97
CA ASP A 245 4.42 8.04 14.02
C ASP A 245 4.07 9.43 13.48
N LYS A 246 3.05 10.07 14.05
CA LYS A 246 2.59 11.42 13.68
C LYS A 246 3.69 12.49 13.87
N ASN A 247 4.72 12.22 14.67
CA ASN A 247 5.76 13.17 15.01
C ASN A 247 6.90 13.26 13.98
N TYR A 248 7.00 12.31 13.03
CA TYR A 248 8.15 12.23 12.11
C TYR A 248 7.96 12.98 10.78
N LYS A 249 6.72 13.38 10.42
CA LYS A 249 6.44 14.24 9.26
C LYS A 249 5.29 15.18 9.62
N ASN A 250 5.44 16.48 9.35
CA ASN A 250 4.46 17.56 9.58
C ASN A 250 3.10 17.42 8.84
N ASN A 251 2.75 16.22 8.34
CA ASN A 251 1.48 15.94 7.71
C ASN A 251 0.66 15.00 8.60
N SER A 252 -0.16 15.60 9.46
CA SER A 252 -1.23 14.95 10.20
C SER A 252 -2.33 14.48 9.26
N GLN A 253 -2.17 13.31 8.62
CA GLN A 253 -3.28 12.66 7.91
C GLN A 253 -3.88 11.58 8.79
N GLU A 254 -5.12 11.83 9.22
CA GLU A 254 -5.93 10.84 9.93
C GLU A 254 -6.38 9.75 8.96
N ILE A 255 -6.24 8.49 9.38
CA ILE A 255 -6.80 7.34 8.67
C ILE A 255 -8.31 7.44 8.80
N TYR A 256 -9.02 7.39 7.67
CA TYR A 256 -10.49 7.39 7.70
C TYR A 256 -10.98 6.15 8.44
N SER A 257 -12.00 6.33 9.26
CA SER A 257 -12.64 5.23 9.98
C SER A 257 -14.12 5.14 9.62
N THR A 258 -14.62 3.91 9.54
CA THR A 258 -16.04 3.63 9.29
C THR A 258 -16.58 2.71 10.38
N LYS A 259 -17.80 2.98 10.86
CA LYS A 259 -18.48 2.18 11.88
C LYS A 259 -19.52 1.30 11.22
N TYR A 260 -19.46 0.00 11.46
CA TYR A 260 -20.49 -0.92 11.01
C TYR A 260 -21.35 -1.33 12.21
N ARG A 261 -22.64 -0.98 12.17
CA ARG A 261 -23.64 -1.47 13.12
C ARG A 261 -24.22 -2.77 12.56
N ASN A 262 -24.19 -3.83 13.37
CA ASN A 262 -24.94 -5.08 13.19
C ASN A 262 -24.55 -6.07 12.07
N ASP A 263 -23.58 -5.82 11.18
CA ASP A 263 -23.13 -6.85 10.23
C ASP A 263 -21.65 -6.80 9.89
N SER A 264 -21.07 -7.99 9.69
CA SER A 264 -19.65 -8.22 9.41
C SER A 264 -19.19 -7.44 8.18
N VAL A 265 -17.98 -6.86 8.24
CA VAL A 265 -17.30 -6.26 7.08
C VAL A 265 -17.46 -7.16 5.85
N CYS A 266 -17.89 -6.59 4.73
CA CYS A 266 -18.11 -7.34 3.49
C CYS A 266 -16.82 -8.06 3.08
N LYS A 267 -16.88 -9.40 2.96
CA LYS A 267 -15.75 -10.24 2.58
C LYS A 267 -16.11 -11.11 1.38
N CYS A 268 -15.12 -11.45 0.58
CA CYS A 268 -15.30 -12.44 -0.48
C CYS A 268 -15.53 -13.82 0.13
N LYS A 269 -16.60 -14.51 -0.31
CA LYS A 269 -16.96 -15.85 0.18
C LYS A 269 -15.91 -16.93 -0.11
N LYS A 270 -15.05 -16.70 -1.11
CA LYS A 270 -14.01 -17.67 -1.53
C LYS A 270 -12.66 -17.45 -0.87
N CYS A 271 -12.11 -16.22 -0.96
CA CYS A 271 -10.75 -15.93 -0.51
C CYS A 271 -10.68 -15.17 0.83
N GLY A 272 -11.82 -14.77 1.41
CA GLY A 272 -11.87 -14.01 2.66
C GLY A 272 -11.50 -12.52 2.54
N GLY A 273 -10.95 -12.10 1.39
CA GLY A 273 -10.53 -10.71 1.17
C GLY A 273 -11.66 -9.72 1.39
N ILE A 274 -11.35 -8.64 2.11
CA ILE A 274 -12.27 -7.58 2.48
C ILE A 274 -12.57 -6.69 1.27
N PHE A 275 -13.83 -6.28 1.18
CA PHE A 275 -14.36 -5.33 0.22
C PHE A 275 -13.59 -4.00 0.24
N ASN A 276 -13.22 -3.46 -0.92
CA ASN A 276 -12.28 -2.35 -1.04
C ASN A 276 -12.47 -1.55 -2.35
N CYS A 277 -11.68 -0.49 -2.53
CA CYS A 277 -11.75 0.43 -3.66
C CYS A 277 -11.40 -0.15 -5.06
N PHE A 278 -10.94 -1.40 -5.15
CA PHE A 278 -10.56 -2.04 -6.42
C PHE A 278 -11.56 -3.08 -6.92
N VAL A 279 -12.69 -3.28 -6.22
CA VAL A 279 -13.73 -4.23 -6.65
C VAL A 279 -14.50 -3.70 -7.84
N ASN A 280 -14.94 -4.60 -8.72
CA ASN A 280 -15.80 -4.25 -9.86
C ASN A 280 -17.26 -4.59 -9.53
N PHE A 281 -18.15 -3.61 -9.60
CA PHE A 281 -19.59 -3.85 -9.45
C PHE A 281 -20.19 -4.43 -10.74
N LEU A 282 -21.20 -5.28 -10.57
CA LEU A 282 -21.97 -5.91 -11.64
C LEU A 282 -23.47 -5.72 -11.38
N GLU A 283 -24.30 -5.92 -12.42
CA GLU A 283 -25.77 -6.01 -12.30
C GLU A 283 -26.39 -4.86 -11.48
N GLU A 284 -26.14 -3.61 -11.88
CA GLU A 284 -26.61 -2.41 -11.16
C GLU A 284 -26.19 -2.39 -9.67
N LYS A 285 -25.02 -2.95 -9.37
CA LYS A 285 -24.41 -3.06 -8.02
C LYS A 285 -25.08 -4.07 -7.10
N LYS A 286 -25.92 -4.98 -7.62
CA LYS A 286 -26.44 -6.13 -6.87
C LYS A 286 -25.36 -7.18 -6.58
N ALA A 287 -24.27 -7.15 -7.31
CA ALA A 287 -23.11 -8.02 -7.07
C ALA A 287 -21.80 -7.27 -7.29
N TRP A 288 -20.70 -7.85 -6.76
CA TRP A 288 -19.35 -7.36 -6.97
C TRP A 288 -18.39 -8.52 -7.24
N LYS A 289 -17.46 -8.29 -8.16
CA LYS A 289 -16.39 -9.22 -8.52
C LYS A 289 -15.15 -8.92 -7.67
N CYS A 290 -14.70 -9.93 -6.94
CA CYS A 290 -13.49 -9.85 -6.11
C CYS A 290 -12.24 -9.65 -6.97
N ASN A 291 -11.46 -8.60 -6.68
CA ASN A 291 -10.22 -8.25 -7.39
C ASN A 291 -9.06 -9.24 -7.13
N PHE A 292 -9.11 -10.02 -6.05
CA PHE A 292 -8.09 -11.03 -5.74
C PHE A 292 -8.32 -12.35 -6.50
N CYS A 293 -9.50 -12.96 -6.34
CA CYS A 293 -9.77 -14.31 -6.85
C CYS A 293 -10.76 -14.36 -8.04
N GLY A 294 -11.40 -13.25 -8.38
CA GLY A 294 -12.38 -13.15 -9.47
C GLY A 294 -13.78 -13.65 -9.13
N THR A 295 -14.02 -14.16 -7.92
CA THR A 295 -15.34 -14.66 -7.49
C THR A 295 -16.35 -13.52 -7.42
N ILE A 296 -17.55 -13.76 -7.95
CA ILE A 296 -18.69 -12.84 -7.86
C ILE A 296 -19.38 -13.07 -6.51
N ASN A 297 -19.61 -12.00 -5.77
CA ASN A 297 -20.27 -12.03 -4.46
C ASN A 297 -21.52 -11.15 -4.52
N PRO A 298 -22.61 -11.54 -3.85
CA PRO A 298 -23.78 -10.69 -3.74
C PRO A 298 -23.43 -9.47 -2.89
N THR A 299 -24.01 -8.34 -3.27
CA THR A 299 -24.00 -7.14 -2.46
C THR A 299 -25.03 -7.28 -1.35
N ILE A 300 -24.66 -6.97 -0.10
CA ILE A 300 -25.60 -7.03 1.02
C ILE A 300 -26.60 -5.89 0.85
N SER A 301 -27.90 -6.22 0.79
CA SER A 301 -28.98 -5.25 0.55
C SER A 301 -28.98 -4.11 1.59
N GLU A 302 -28.65 -4.41 2.85
CA GLU A 302 -28.49 -3.43 3.92
C GLU A 302 -27.34 -2.45 3.72
N TYR A 303 -26.24 -2.89 3.10
CA TYR A 303 -25.09 -2.03 2.83
C TYR A 303 -25.46 -0.85 1.90
N PHE A 304 -26.56 -1.02 1.13
CA PHE A 304 -27.12 -0.07 0.20
C PHE A 304 -28.60 0.29 0.46
N LYS A 305 -29.17 -0.02 1.64
CA LYS A 305 -30.61 0.21 1.95
C LYS A 305 -31.08 1.69 1.86
N ASN A 306 -30.20 2.65 1.58
CA ASN A 306 -30.54 4.05 1.31
C ASN A 306 -30.51 4.42 -0.20
N LEU A 307 -30.52 3.46 -1.12
CA LEU A 307 -30.50 3.71 -2.57
C LEU A 307 -31.83 4.24 -3.15
N GLU A 308 -32.92 4.29 -2.38
CA GLU A 308 -34.23 4.75 -2.88
C GLU A 308 -34.45 6.26 -2.78
N SER A 309 -33.57 6.99 -2.09
CA SER A 309 -33.54 8.46 -2.14
C SER A 309 -32.49 8.92 -3.14
N ASN A 310 -32.93 9.57 -4.24
CA ASN A 310 -32.13 10.05 -5.38
C ASN A 310 -30.93 10.99 -5.08
N ASN A 311 -30.46 11.10 -3.83
CA ASN A 311 -29.41 12.05 -3.42
C ASN A 311 -28.24 11.42 -2.62
N PHE A 312 -28.08 10.09 -2.55
CA PHE A 312 -26.91 9.48 -1.88
C PHE A 312 -25.89 8.91 -2.86
N ASN A 313 -24.72 9.56 -2.96
CA ASN A 313 -23.65 9.16 -3.86
C ASN A 313 -22.74 8.09 -3.19
N TYR A 314 -22.80 6.85 -3.67
CA TYR A 314 -21.96 5.72 -3.23
C TYR A 314 -20.43 6.00 -3.32
N GLN A 315 -20.04 7.00 -4.10
CA GLN A 315 -18.68 7.55 -4.20
C GLN A 315 -18.21 8.26 -2.92
N GLU A 316 -19.01 8.27 -1.84
CA GLU A 316 -18.70 8.87 -0.54
C GLU A 316 -18.30 7.85 0.55
N LYS A 317 -18.49 6.53 0.32
CA LYS A 317 -18.11 5.50 1.30
C LYS A 317 -16.58 5.39 1.40
N PRO A 318 -15.96 5.63 2.57
CA PRO A 318 -14.51 5.66 2.71
C PRO A 318 -13.80 4.39 2.22
N GLU A 319 -14.38 3.21 2.43
CA GLU A 319 -13.82 1.90 2.04
C GLU A 319 -13.72 1.70 0.52
N LEU A 320 -14.51 2.45 -0.26
CA LEU A 320 -14.49 2.41 -1.72
C LEU A 320 -13.61 3.51 -2.33
N ILE A 321 -13.13 4.45 -1.52
CA ILE A 321 -12.34 5.60 -1.96
C ILE A 321 -10.88 5.46 -1.53
N TYR A 322 -10.67 5.06 -0.26
CA TYR A 322 -9.37 5.10 0.37
C TYR A 322 -8.77 3.69 0.42
N PRO A 323 -7.54 3.49 -0.08
CA PRO A 323 -6.87 2.19 -0.04
C PRO A 323 -6.48 1.80 1.40
N VAL A 324 -6.35 2.75 2.32
CA VAL A 324 -6.06 2.50 3.74
C VAL A 324 -7.25 2.99 4.57
N ILE A 325 -7.83 2.10 5.37
CA ILE A 325 -9.02 2.39 6.17
C ILE A 325 -9.04 1.58 7.47
N ASP A 326 -9.59 2.18 8.53
CA ASP A 326 -9.89 1.51 9.80
C ASP A 326 -11.40 1.19 9.90
N PHE A 327 -11.75 -0.09 9.99
CA PHE A 327 -13.13 -0.49 10.32
C PHE A 327 -13.26 -0.63 11.83
N VAL A 328 -14.17 0.13 12.44
CA VAL A 328 -14.51 -0.01 13.86
C VAL A 328 -15.63 -1.04 13.98
N VAL A 329 -15.38 -2.13 14.71
CA VAL A 329 -16.26 -3.31 14.76
C VAL A 329 -16.88 -3.47 16.15
N ASP A 330 -18.20 -3.65 16.20
CA ASP A 330 -18.95 -3.88 17.44
C ASP A 330 -18.94 -5.37 17.86
N ASN A 331 -19.02 -5.61 19.18
CA ASN A 331 -18.59 -6.85 19.85
C ASN A 331 -19.41 -8.13 19.58
N GLN A 332 -20.57 -8.07 18.92
CA GLN A 332 -21.55 -9.17 19.00
C GLN A 332 -21.24 -10.40 18.10
N ASN A 333 -20.51 -10.24 17.00
CA ASN A 333 -20.37 -11.29 15.97
C ASN A 333 -18.97 -11.90 15.82
N PHE A 334 -17.99 -11.51 16.65
CA PHE A 334 -16.62 -12.03 16.56
C PHE A 334 -16.13 -12.57 17.91
N ASN A 335 -15.64 -13.81 17.91
CA ASN A 335 -15.00 -14.50 19.04
C ASN A 335 -13.63 -13.89 19.39
N PHE A 336 -13.61 -12.64 19.87
CA PHE A 336 -12.39 -11.95 20.29
C PHE A 336 -12.25 -11.96 21.82
N SER A 337 -11.03 -12.21 22.30
CA SER A 337 -10.66 -12.10 23.72
C SER A 337 -10.84 -10.68 24.26
N GLN A 338 -11.27 -10.54 25.53
CA GLN A 338 -11.40 -9.28 26.25
C GLN A 338 -10.04 -8.74 26.72
N LEU A 339 -9.12 -8.52 25.79
CA LEU A 339 -7.79 -8.02 26.13
C LEU A 339 -7.83 -6.54 26.53
N ILE A 340 -7.34 -6.26 27.74
CA ILE A 340 -7.13 -4.94 28.30
C ILE A 340 -5.63 -4.63 28.15
N PRO A 341 -5.23 -3.44 27.66
CA PRO A 341 -3.84 -2.99 27.67
C PRO A 341 -3.21 -3.23 29.04
N SER A 342 -2.26 -4.17 29.08
CA SER A 342 -1.64 -4.64 30.33
C SER A 342 -0.13 -4.49 30.21
N TYR A 343 0.49 -3.88 31.20
CA TYR A 343 1.92 -3.60 31.26
C TYR A 343 2.52 -4.30 32.47
N LEU A 344 3.46 -5.20 32.22
CA LEU A 344 4.24 -5.86 33.26
C LEU A 344 5.66 -5.33 33.23
N PHE A 345 6.06 -4.65 34.30
CA PHE A 345 7.44 -4.21 34.50
C PHE A 345 8.19 -5.32 35.24
N LEU A 346 9.19 -5.89 34.59
CA LEU A 346 10.11 -6.87 35.16
C LEU A 346 11.47 -6.21 35.36
N ILE A 347 11.85 -5.95 36.61
CA ILE A 347 12.99 -5.09 36.94
C ILE A 347 14.07 -5.90 37.67
N ASP A 348 15.28 -5.88 37.13
CA ASP A 348 16.48 -6.41 37.79
C ASP A 348 16.81 -5.56 39.03
N VAL A 349 16.97 -6.24 40.17
CA VAL A 349 17.33 -5.63 41.46
C VAL A 349 18.56 -6.30 42.07
N SER A 350 19.43 -6.87 41.25
CA SER A 350 20.76 -7.30 41.69
C SER A 350 21.59 -6.12 42.25
N LEU A 351 22.64 -6.44 42.99
CA LEU A 351 23.56 -5.47 43.58
C LEU A 351 24.16 -4.54 42.50
N ASN A 352 24.58 -5.08 41.37
CA ASN A 352 25.17 -4.29 40.29
C ASN A 352 24.11 -3.42 39.60
N ALA A 353 22.89 -3.93 39.43
CA ALA A 353 21.75 -3.18 38.94
C ALA A 353 21.48 -1.93 39.80
N ILE A 354 21.48 -2.09 41.12
CA ILE A 354 21.25 -1.00 42.08
C ILE A 354 22.41 0.00 42.06
N ASN A 355 23.65 -0.48 42.11
CA ASN A 355 24.85 0.35 42.12
C ASN A 355 25.03 1.19 40.84
N SER A 356 24.49 0.73 39.71
CA SER A 356 24.51 1.52 38.47
C SER A 356 23.62 2.78 38.55
N GLY A 357 22.70 2.83 39.52
CA GLY A 357 21.68 3.87 39.68
C GLY A 357 20.53 3.80 38.66
N PHE A 358 20.48 2.79 37.78
CA PHE A 358 19.39 2.67 36.80
C PHE A 358 18.04 2.37 37.49
N LEU A 359 18.04 1.64 38.61
CA LEU A 359 16.82 1.29 39.35
C LEU A 359 16.06 2.55 39.80
N ASP A 360 16.76 3.48 40.47
CA ASP A 360 16.19 4.76 40.92
C ASP A 360 15.66 5.60 39.74
N LEU A 361 16.43 5.63 38.65
CA LEU A 361 16.02 6.33 37.43
C LEU A 361 14.76 5.72 36.81
N THR A 362 14.68 4.40 36.78
CA THR A 362 13.57 3.62 36.22
C THR A 362 12.30 3.83 37.03
N THR A 363 12.37 3.67 38.36
CA THR A 363 11.20 3.82 39.23
C THR A 363 10.65 5.24 39.20
N LYS A 364 11.51 6.26 39.24
CA LYS A 364 11.12 7.68 39.10
C LYS A 364 10.43 7.95 37.76
N THR A 365 10.97 7.41 36.66
CA THR A 365 10.41 7.63 35.32
C THR A 365 9.07 6.94 35.14
N ILE A 366 8.93 5.69 35.61
CA ILE A 366 7.65 4.96 35.60
C ILE A 366 6.61 5.71 36.45
N ASN A 367 6.99 6.16 37.64
CA ASN A 367 6.10 6.89 38.54
C ASN A 367 5.65 8.21 37.91
N GLU A 368 6.54 8.99 37.29
CA GLU A 368 6.18 10.22 36.57
C GLU A 368 5.11 9.95 35.49
N MET A 369 5.23 8.82 34.78
CA MET A 369 4.32 8.44 33.70
C MET A 369 2.96 7.99 34.22
N ILE A 370 2.94 7.23 35.32
CA ILE A 370 1.74 6.80 36.04
C ILE A 370 0.97 8.00 36.58
N GLN A 371 1.65 8.90 37.32
CA GLN A 371 1.01 10.08 37.93
C GLN A 371 0.37 10.99 36.89
N LYS A 372 1.01 11.15 35.73
CA LYS A 372 0.47 11.95 34.62
C LYS A 372 -0.56 11.20 33.77
N SER A 373 -0.84 9.92 34.06
CA SER A 373 -1.69 9.03 33.24
C SER A 373 -1.31 9.04 31.75
N LYS A 374 -0.01 9.17 31.45
CA LYS A 374 0.50 9.29 30.07
C LYS A 374 0.90 7.93 29.48
N ILE A 375 0.11 6.90 29.76
CA ILE A 375 0.33 5.55 29.23
C ILE A 375 -0.78 5.23 28.23
N ASP A 376 -0.47 4.52 27.14
CA ASP A 376 -1.52 4.05 26.22
C ASP A 376 -2.51 3.11 26.94
N GLY A 377 -3.81 3.28 26.69
CA GLY A 377 -4.86 2.69 27.54
C GLY A 377 -5.35 3.60 28.68
N GLY A 378 -4.60 4.64 29.03
CA GLY A 378 -5.00 5.64 30.03
C GLY A 378 -5.26 5.05 31.42
N SER A 379 -6.29 5.55 32.11
CA SER A 379 -6.64 5.14 33.49
C SER A 379 -7.06 3.67 33.62
N LYS A 380 -7.48 3.06 32.52
CA LYS A 380 -7.97 1.67 32.46
C LYS A 380 -6.87 0.66 32.12
N ALA A 381 -5.65 1.12 31.83
CA ALA A 381 -4.53 0.23 31.59
C ALA A 381 -4.18 -0.54 32.87
N ASN A 382 -3.99 -1.86 32.75
CA ASN A 382 -3.56 -2.69 33.87
C ASN A 382 -2.05 -2.60 34.04
N ILE A 383 -1.58 -2.37 35.26
CA ILE A 383 -0.15 -2.30 35.57
C ILE A 383 0.19 -3.39 36.59
N GLY A 384 1.31 -4.09 36.36
CA GLY A 384 1.92 -5.02 37.29
C GLY A 384 3.43 -4.81 37.39
N ILE A 385 4.00 -5.12 38.55
CA ILE A 385 5.44 -5.00 38.83
C ILE A 385 5.94 -6.33 39.40
N ILE A 386 7.06 -6.80 38.88
CA ILE A 386 7.84 -7.91 39.41
C ILE A 386 9.31 -7.45 39.47
N THR A 387 10.00 -7.74 40.57
CA THR A 387 11.44 -7.54 40.66
C THR A 387 12.14 -8.87 40.86
N TYR A 388 13.39 -9.00 40.40
CA TYR A 388 14.14 -10.26 40.53
C TYR A 388 15.64 -10.02 40.74
N ASN A 389 16.25 -10.94 41.48
CA ASN A 389 17.69 -11.16 41.66
C ASN A 389 17.90 -12.69 41.67
N SER A 390 18.48 -13.31 42.71
CA SER A 390 18.38 -14.77 42.93
C SER A 390 16.97 -15.23 43.30
N SER A 391 16.11 -14.32 43.76
CA SER A 391 14.72 -14.56 44.16
C SER A 391 13.74 -13.76 43.30
N ILE A 392 12.47 -14.18 43.25
CA ILE A 392 11.41 -13.48 42.51
C ILE A 392 10.46 -12.78 43.49
N HIS A 393 10.17 -11.50 43.26
CA HIS A 393 9.33 -10.68 44.13
C HIS A 393 8.07 -10.23 43.38
N PHE A 394 6.90 -10.68 43.84
CA PHE A 394 5.60 -10.26 43.31
C PHE A 394 5.00 -9.16 44.18
N TYR A 395 4.62 -8.05 43.56
CA TYR A 395 3.97 -6.93 44.23
C TYR A 395 2.46 -7.04 44.03
N ILE A 396 1.75 -7.44 45.08
CA ILE A 396 0.31 -7.67 45.08
C ILE A 396 -0.40 -6.43 45.60
N MET A 397 -1.28 -5.91 44.75
CA MET A 397 -2.12 -4.76 45.04
C MET A 397 -3.57 -5.25 45.17
N ASN A 398 -4.15 -5.10 46.35
CA ASN A 398 -5.56 -5.42 46.59
C ASN A 398 -6.37 -4.13 46.58
N LYS A 399 -7.55 -4.10 45.94
CA LYS A 399 -8.45 -2.94 45.97
C LYS A 399 -8.80 -2.50 47.40
N LYS A 400 -8.95 -3.45 48.33
CA LYS A 400 -9.41 -3.19 49.70
C LYS A 400 -8.30 -2.81 50.68
N SER A 401 -7.05 -3.22 50.48
CA SER A 401 -5.95 -2.83 51.37
C SER A 401 -5.40 -1.47 50.95
N GLN A 402 -4.94 -0.66 51.91
CA GLN A 402 -4.21 0.57 51.59
C GLN A 402 -2.77 0.27 51.18
N ASN A 403 -2.13 -0.70 51.85
CA ASN A 403 -0.72 -1.04 51.61
C ASN A 403 -0.57 -2.18 50.60
N PRO A 404 0.44 -2.10 49.71
CA PRO A 404 0.83 -3.21 48.85
C PRO A 404 1.47 -4.36 49.66
N GLN A 405 1.33 -5.59 49.17
CA GLN A 405 1.97 -6.77 49.76
C GLN A 405 3.07 -7.26 48.81
N VAL A 406 4.18 -7.73 49.36
CA VAL A 406 5.26 -8.35 48.59
C VAL A 406 5.34 -9.83 48.94
N ILE A 407 5.29 -10.68 47.93
CA ILE A 407 5.49 -12.13 48.08
C ILE A 407 6.82 -12.47 47.43
N VAL A 408 7.74 -13.02 48.24
CA VAL A 408 9.09 -13.39 47.82
C VAL A 408 9.17 -14.90 47.63
N TYR A 409 9.64 -15.32 46.47
CA TYR A 409 9.91 -16.71 46.13
C TYR A 409 11.41 -16.92 45.98
N PRO A 410 12.07 -17.43 47.04
CA PRO A 410 13.49 -17.80 46.97
C PRO A 410 13.71 -19.14 46.27
N ASP A 411 12.73 -20.05 46.30
CA ASP A 411 12.77 -21.31 45.55
C ASP A 411 12.35 -21.07 44.09
N ILE A 412 13.36 -21.07 43.22
CA ILE A 412 13.24 -20.82 41.79
C ILE A 412 12.87 -22.05 40.95
N GLU A 413 12.83 -23.25 41.56
CA GLU A 413 12.39 -24.47 40.87
C GLU A 413 10.86 -24.60 40.89
N LYS A 414 10.23 -24.21 42.00
CA LYS A 414 8.78 -24.33 42.20
C LYS A 414 8.12 -22.97 42.40
N ILE A 415 8.01 -22.23 41.30
CA ILE A 415 7.36 -20.92 41.32
C ILE A 415 5.83 -21.06 41.20
N GLU A 416 5.14 -20.69 42.28
CA GLU A 416 3.68 -20.54 42.30
C GLU A 416 3.28 -19.09 42.02
N ILE A 417 2.23 -18.90 41.21
CA ILE A 417 1.75 -17.57 40.87
C ILE A 417 0.73 -17.13 41.91
N PRO A 418 0.90 -15.95 42.55
CA PRO A 418 -0.07 -15.44 43.51
C PRO A 418 -1.49 -15.34 42.93
N ASN A 419 -2.48 -15.65 43.77
CA ASN A 419 -3.89 -15.59 43.39
C ASN A 419 -4.40 -14.13 43.36
N GLY A 420 -4.35 -13.51 42.20
CA GLY A 420 -4.93 -12.19 41.95
C GLY A 420 -4.12 -11.02 42.52
N GLY A 421 -4.51 -9.79 42.15
CA GLY A 421 -3.89 -8.55 42.65
C GLY A 421 -2.55 -8.16 42.03
N LEU A 422 -1.96 -8.99 41.16
CA LEU A 422 -0.73 -8.61 40.43
C LEU A 422 -0.97 -7.52 39.38
N PHE A 423 -2.14 -7.53 38.73
CA PHE A 423 -2.57 -6.50 37.80
C PHE A 423 -3.81 -5.80 38.33
N LEU A 424 -3.77 -4.46 38.34
CA LEU A 424 -4.93 -3.61 38.58
C LEU A 424 -4.97 -2.46 37.57
N PRO A 425 -6.17 -1.95 37.22
CA PRO A 425 -6.32 -0.72 36.45
C PRO A 425 -5.63 0.45 37.15
N LEU A 426 -4.99 1.33 36.37
CA LEU A 426 -4.23 2.48 36.88
C LEU A 426 -5.05 3.38 37.83
N GLU A 427 -6.33 3.58 37.53
CA GLU A 427 -7.27 4.33 38.38
C GLU A 427 -7.45 3.74 39.78
N ASP A 428 -7.28 2.41 39.93
CA ASP A 428 -7.45 1.71 41.19
C ASP A 428 -6.13 1.55 41.99
N CYS A 429 -4.98 1.78 41.36
CA CYS A 429 -3.67 1.43 41.94
C CYS A 429 -2.59 2.52 41.88
N SER A 430 -2.86 3.72 41.33
CA SER A 430 -1.87 4.80 41.18
C SER A 430 -1.11 5.14 42.48
N GLU A 431 -1.81 5.29 43.61
CA GLU A 431 -1.17 5.61 44.90
C GLU A 431 -0.31 4.45 45.42
N LYS A 432 -0.76 3.21 45.26
CA LYS A 432 -0.02 2.01 45.67
C LYS A 432 1.22 1.80 44.82
N LEU A 433 1.12 2.02 43.52
CA LEU A 433 2.26 1.99 42.61
C LEU A 433 3.29 3.06 42.96
N ASN A 434 2.84 4.27 43.32
CA ASN A 434 3.73 5.34 43.79
C ASN A 434 4.50 4.90 45.07
N GLN A 435 3.80 4.32 46.04
CA GLN A 435 4.42 3.76 47.25
C GLN A 435 5.45 2.68 46.93
N ILE A 436 5.09 1.69 46.09
CA ILE A 436 6.00 0.62 45.66
C ILE A 436 7.23 1.24 45.01
N LEU A 437 7.06 2.01 43.94
CA LEU A 437 8.15 2.55 43.12
C LEU A 437 9.12 3.42 43.92
N ASN A 438 8.63 4.25 44.84
CA ASN A 438 9.49 5.08 45.69
C ASN A 438 10.24 4.25 46.75
N SER A 439 9.66 3.14 47.22
CA SER A 439 10.29 2.27 48.22
C SER A 439 11.35 1.34 47.63
N LEU A 440 11.24 0.95 46.34
CA LEU A 440 12.11 -0.05 45.70
C LEU A 440 13.61 0.24 45.86
N PRO A 441 14.14 1.45 45.54
CA PRO A 441 15.57 1.71 45.69
C PRO A 441 16.06 1.61 47.13
N GLN A 442 15.22 2.01 48.10
CA GLN A 442 15.55 1.93 49.52
C GLN A 442 15.50 0.48 50.02
N LEU A 443 14.51 -0.30 49.57
CA LEU A 443 14.30 -1.69 49.97
C LEU A 443 15.53 -2.56 49.66
N PHE A 444 16.10 -2.39 48.47
CA PHE A 444 17.25 -3.19 48.03
C PHE A 444 18.61 -2.49 48.25
N SER A 445 18.65 -1.26 48.80
CA SER A 445 19.91 -0.51 48.99
C SER A 445 20.98 -1.22 49.83
N LYS A 446 20.58 -2.19 50.67
CA LYS A 446 21.46 -3.00 51.53
C LYS A 446 21.55 -4.46 51.09
N ASP A 447 20.86 -4.81 50.00
CA ASP A 447 20.90 -6.16 49.46
C ASP A 447 22.27 -6.38 48.79
N ASN A 448 22.90 -7.52 49.06
CA ASN A 448 24.23 -7.87 48.57
C ASN A 448 24.17 -8.98 47.51
N ASP A 449 22.97 -9.32 47.03
CA ASP A 449 22.79 -10.36 46.02
C ASP A 449 23.26 -9.89 44.63
N ILE A 450 24.29 -10.54 44.11
CA ILE A 450 24.89 -10.22 42.80
C ILE A 450 24.17 -10.98 41.67
N GLU A 451 23.36 -11.99 42.00
CA GLU A 451 22.77 -12.89 41.02
C GLU A 451 21.57 -12.26 40.30
N SER A 452 21.42 -12.56 39.01
CA SER A 452 20.33 -12.09 38.15
C SER A 452 19.68 -13.27 37.43
N TYR A 453 18.61 -13.82 38.01
CA TYR A 453 17.94 -15.04 37.51
C TYR A 453 16.77 -14.72 36.55
N LEU A 454 17.08 -13.98 35.47
CA LEU A 454 16.10 -13.57 34.46
C LEU A 454 15.28 -14.74 33.92
N ASP A 455 15.92 -15.84 33.51
CA ASP A 455 15.25 -17.01 32.94
C ASP A 455 14.19 -17.61 33.89
N ARG A 456 14.48 -17.65 35.20
CA ARG A 456 13.52 -18.12 36.22
C ARG A 456 12.35 -17.16 36.36
N ALA A 457 12.63 -15.86 36.41
CA ALA A 457 11.58 -14.85 36.41
C ALA A 457 10.68 -14.96 35.16
N LEU A 458 11.25 -15.25 34.00
CA LEU A 458 10.50 -15.44 32.75
C LEU A 458 9.58 -16.67 32.80
N VAL A 459 9.96 -17.77 33.47
CA VAL A 459 9.06 -18.93 33.67
C VAL A 459 7.81 -18.51 34.45
N ALA A 460 7.94 -17.67 35.47
CA ALA A 460 6.81 -17.14 36.21
C ALA A 460 5.94 -16.20 35.34
N VAL A 461 6.61 -15.29 34.63
CA VAL A 461 5.97 -14.33 33.72
C VAL A 461 5.19 -15.03 32.62
N GLU A 462 5.68 -16.15 32.09
CA GLU A 462 4.95 -16.92 31.07
C GLU A 462 3.57 -17.36 31.57
N LYS A 463 3.50 -17.89 32.79
CA LYS A 463 2.24 -18.35 33.41
C LYS A 463 1.25 -17.19 33.59
N ILE A 464 1.75 -16.01 33.93
CA ILE A 464 0.97 -14.78 34.13
C ILE A 464 0.48 -14.24 32.78
N MET A 465 1.40 -13.97 31.87
CA MET A 465 1.14 -13.32 30.58
C MET A 465 0.33 -14.21 29.64
N LYS A 466 0.38 -15.55 29.81
CA LYS A 466 -0.51 -16.50 29.12
C LYS A 466 -2.00 -16.19 29.34
N LYS A 467 -2.37 -15.61 30.49
CA LYS A 467 -3.75 -15.22 30.80
C LYS A 467 -4.06 -13.80 30.39
N THR A 468 -3.12 -12.87 30.58
CA THR A 468 -3.38 -11.43 30.46
C THR A 468 -2.99 -10.82 29.12
N GLY A 469 -2.03 -11.38 28.38
CA GLY A 469 -1.42 -10.73 27.22
C GLY A 469 -0.75 -9.38 27.58
N GLY A 470 -0.35 -8.61 26.57
CA GLY A 470 0.08 -7.22 26.72
C GLY A 470 1.58 -6.94 26.52
N LYS A 471 2.12 -5.89 27.16
CA LYS A 471 3.54 -5.50 27.08
C LYS A 471 4.28 -6.04 28.30
N LEU A 472 5.27 -6.90 28.05
CA LEU A 472 6.32 -7.19 29.01
C LEU A 472 7.47 -6.20 28.79
N ILE A 473 7.87 -5.46 29.83
CA ILE A 473 8.97 -4.50 29.77
C ILE A 473 10.03 -4.97 30.77
N ILE A 474 11.15 -5.46 30.24
CA ILE A 474 12.25 -6.02 31.02
C ILE A 474 13.35 -4.97 31.15
N PHE A 475 13.81 -4.75 32.36
CA PHE A 475 15.03 -4.00 32.65
C PHE A 475 16.08 -4.98 33.14
N GLN A 476 17.20 -5.06 32.43
CA GLN A 476 18.31 -5.97 32.69
C GLN A 476 19.60 -5.14 32.77
N HIS A 477 20.43 -5.38 33.78
CA HIS A 477 21.74 -4.74 33.86
C HIS A 477 22.85 -5.65 33.33
N GLU A 478 22.91 -6.88 33.84
CA GLU A 478 24.03 -7.79 33.60
C GLU A 478 23.63 -9.03 32.82
N ILE A 479 24.60 -9.91 32.54
CA ILE A 479 24.32 -11.19 31.91
C ILE A 479 23.55 -12.09 32.90
N PRO A 480 22.48 -12.79 32.49
CA PRO A 480 21.77 -13.71 33.39
C PRO A 480 22.73 -14.77 33.96
N THR A 481 22.69 -14.96 35.28
CA THR A 481 23.66 -15.77 36.03
C THR A 481 23.10 -17.09 36.58
N SER A 482 21.82 -17.35 36.35
CA SER A 482 21.11 -18.53 36.83
C SER A 482 21.84 -19.85 36.56
N PRO A 483 21.90 -20.77 37.54
CA PRO A 483 22.60 -22.05 37.37
C PRO A 483 21.97 -22.95 36.29
N PHE A 484 20.71 -22.67 35.92
CA PHE A 484 19.98 -23.41 34.91
C PHE A 484 20.23 -22.92 33.48
N LEU A 485 20.92 -21.80 33.30
CA LEU A 485 21.22 -21.21 32.00
C LEU A 485 22.70 -20.83 31.93
N LYS A 486 23.50 -21.59 31.17
CA LYS A 486 24.95 -21.37 31.12
C LYS A 486 25.31 -20.31 30.09
N MET A 487 24.96 -19.06 30.37
CA MET A 487 25.42 -17.93 29.56
C MET A 487 26.88 -17.59 29.87
N ARG A 488 27.69 -17.45 28.81
CA ARG A 488 29.11 -17.12 28.89
C ARG A 488 29.49 -16.09 27.82
N GLN A 489 30.60 -15.40 28.02
CA GLN A 489 31.14 -14.53 26.99
C GLN A 489 31.52 -15.34 25.74
N LYS A 490 30.99 -14.95 24.58
CA LYS A 490 31.23 -15.64 23.30
C LYS A 490 32.38 -15.09 22.48
N ILE A 491 32.93 -13.94 22.87
CA ILE A 491 33.88 -13.22 22.04
C ILE A 491 35.27 -13.84 22.22
N ASN A 492 35.74 -14.58 21.21
CA ASN A 492 37.15 -14.88 21.02
C ASN A 492 37.68 -14.03 19.87
N GLN A 493 38.83 -13.37 20.06
CA GLN A 493 39.43 -12.52 19.02
C GLN A 493 39.81 -13.31 17.76
N GLU A 494 40.10 -14.61 17.89
CA GLU A 494 40.45 -15.52 16.80
C GLU A 494 39.29 -15.81 15.83
N ASP A 495 38.04 -15.65 16.27
CA ASP A 495 36.87 -15.95 15.46
C ASP A 495 36.51 -14.82 14.48
N ILE A 496 37.00 -13.59 14.72
CA ILE A 496 36.69 -12.40 13.93
C ILE A 496 37.26 -12.51 12.51
N GLY A 497 36.42 -12.32 11.49
CA GLY A 497 36.81 -12.41 10.07
C GLY A 497 36.87 -13.84 9.52
N THR A 498 36.48 -14.84 10.30
CA THR A 498 36.35 -16.25 9.87
C THR A 498 34.88 -16.64 9.68
N LEU A 499 34.60 -17.84 9.17
CA LEU A 499 33.23 -18.38 9.12
C LEU A 499 32.62 -18.63 10.52
N ARG A 500 33.46 -18.71 11.56
CA ARG A 500 33.03 -18.89 12.97
C ARG A 500 32.51 -17.59 13.60
N GLU A 501 32.66 -16.47 12.92
CA GLU A 501 32.11 -15.18 13.36
C GLU A 501 30.57 -15.24 13.52
N SER A 502 29.89 -16.11 12.78
CA SER A 502 28.45 -16.39 12.94
C SER A 502 28.08 -16.84 14.37
N ILE A 503 28.98 -17.51 15.10
CA ILE A 503 28.76 -17.95 16.48
C ILE A 503 28.57 -16.75 17.42
N ILE A 504 29.25 -15.64 17.14
CA ILE A 504 29.18 -14.40 17.94
C ILE A 504 27.79 -13.76 17.82
N PHE A 505 27.21 -13.79 16.61
CA PHE A 505 25.91 -13.18 16.30
C PHE A 505 24.73 -14.09 16.62
N ASN A 506 24.95 -15.39 16.75
CA ASN A 506 23.89 -16.32 17.09
C ASN A 506 23.68 -16.41 18.60
N PRO A 507 22.44 -16.67 19.05
CA PRO A 507 22.14 -16.93 20.44
C PRO A 507 22.94 -18.15 20.96
N HIS A 508 23.19 -18.20 22.27
CA HIS A 508 23.81 -19.38 22.90
C HIS A 508 22.98 -20.62 22.61
N PHE A 509 23.55 -21.82 22.71
CA PHE A 509 22.80 -23.07 22.51
C PHE A 509 21.56 -23.14 23.43
N ASP A 510 21.72 -22.67 24.67
CA ASP A 510 20.62 -22.52 25.65
C ASP A 510 19.69 -21.31 25.35
N GLY A 511 20.06 -20.43 24.41
CA GLY A 511 19.26 -19.32 23.90
C GLY A 511 18.00 -19.76 23.13
N ASN A 512 17.87 -21.05 22.84
CA ASN A 512 16.59 -21.66 22.45
C ASN A 512 15.51 -21.41 23.50
N PHE A 513 15.85 -21.33 24.79
CA PHE A 513 14.90 -20.96 25.85
C PHE A 513 14.26 -19.59 25.56
N PHE A 514 15.07 -18.55 25.36
CA PHE A 514 14.56 -17.19 25.12
C PHE A 514 13.76 -17.09 23.83
N ARG A 515 14.21 -17.76 22.76
CA ARG A 515 13.46 -17.81 21.50
C ARG A 515 12.10 -18.50 21.68
N ASN A 516 12.07 -19.66 22.34
CA ASN A 516 10.84 -20.41 22.59
C ASN A 516 9.88 -19.62 23.49
N PHE A 517 10.41 -18.98 24.53
CA PHE A 517 9.66 -18.08 25.42
C PHE A 517 9.05 -16.91 24.63
N ALA A 518 9.83 -16.27 23.75
CA ALA A 518 9.36 -15.14 22.94
C ALA A 518 8.24 -15.54 21.97
N VAL A 519 8.40 -16.67 21.28
CA VAL A 519 7.37 -17.22 20.38
C VAL A 519 6.13 -17.63 21.17
N SER A 520 6.29 -18.23 22.36
CA SER A 520 5.17 -18.57 23.26
C SER A 520 4.41 -17.31 23.69
N CYS A 521 5.13 -16.29 24.16
CA CYS A 521 4.56 -14.98 24.49
C CYS A 521 3.80 -14.37 23.31
N ALA A 522 4.37 -14.40 22.10
CA ALA A 522 3.71 -13.86 20.92
C ALA A 522 2.37 -14.56 20.62
N ARG A 523 2.34 -15.89 20.70
CA ARG A 523 1.10 -16.67 20.56
C ARG A 523 0.07 -16.36 21.64
N LYS A 524 0.53 -15.92 22.80
CA LYS A 524 -0.29 -15.47 23.94
C LYS A 524 -0.47 -13.96 23.97
N LYS A 525 -0.23 -13.28 22.84
CA LYS A 525 -0.57 -11.88 22.62
C LYS A 525 0.24 -10.96 23.53
N THR A 526 1.47 -11.36 23.82
CA THR A 526 2.46 -10.63 24.60
C THR A 526 3.62 -10.20 23.73
N SER A 527 3.97 -8.92 23.80
CA SER A 527 5.18 -8.36 23.20
C SER A 527 6.21 -8.03 24.28
N ILE A 528 7.47 -8.37 24.04
CA ILE A 528 8.57 -8.21 24.99
C ILE A 528 9.44 -7.04 24.55
N ASN A 529 9.58 -6.04 25.41
CA ASN A 529 10.47 -4.91 25.23
C ASN A 529 11.58 -4.99 26.28
N MET A 530 12.81 -4.68 25.89
CA MET A 530 13.98 -4.81 26.78
C MET A 530 14.79 -3.54 26.83
N PHE A 531 15.13 -3.11 28.04
CA PHE A 531 16.13 -2.09 28.34
C PHE A 531 17.33 -2.78 28.96
N ILE A 532 18.48 -2.71 28.29
CA ILE A 532 19.73 -3.33 28.73
C ILE A 532 20.73 -2.23 29.11
N PHE A 533 21.15 -2.21 30.37
CA PHE A 533 22.11 -1.26 30.93
C PHE A 533 23.46 -1.94 31.14
N ALA A 534 24.24 -2.07 30.07
CA ALA A 534 25.47 -2.84 30.12
C ALA A 534 26.63 -1.96 30.59
N LYS A 535 27.24 -2.29 31.74
CA LYS A 535 28.57 -1.76 32.10
C LYS A 535 29.67 -2.54 31.39
N ASP A 536 29.56 -3.85 31.41
CA ASP A 536 30.48 -4.83 30.81
C ASP A 536 29.77 -5.65 29.71
N TYR A 537 30.35 -6.77 29.29
CA TYR A 537 29.77 -7.61 28.24
C TYR A 537 28.37 -8.13 28.64
N VAL A 538 27.39 -7.88 27.78
CA VAL A 538 26.07 -8.51 27.81
C VAL A 538 25.85 -9.19 26.46
N ASP A 539 25.40 -10.44 26.47
CA ASP A 539 25.15 -11.22 25.27
C ASP A 539 23.85 -10.79 24.58
N ILE A 540 23.91 -9.63 23.91
CA ILE A 540 22.80 -9.03 23.17
C ILE A 540 22.30 -9.98 22.07
N ALA A 541 23.19 -10.75 21.44
CA ALA A 541 22.80 -11.73 20.42
C ALA A 541 21.78 -12.73 20.99
N THR A 542 21.98 -13.21 22.22
CA THR A 542 21.03 -14.10 22.89
C THR A 542 19.78 -13.37 23.37
N LEU A 543 19.90 -12.21 24.02
CA LEU A 543 18.74 -11.52 24.62
C LEU A 543 17.82 -10.85 23.59
N SER A 544 18.38 -10.34 22.49
CA SER A 544 17.63 -9.64 21.43
C SER A 544 16.63 -10.53 20.69
N VAL A 545 16.75 -11.86 20.80
CA VAL A 545 15.75 -12.79 20.25
C VAL A 545 14.38 -12.58 20.88
N MET A 546 14.31 -12.13 22.14
CA MET A 546 13.04 -11.88 22.83
C MET A 546 12.21 -10.78 22.17
N PRO A 547 12.71 -9.54 22.04
CA PRO A 547 11.98 -8.50 21.31
C PRO A 547 11.80 -8.85 19.83
N LYS A 548 12.80 -9.46 19.17
CA LYS A 548 12.70 -9.85 17.75
C LYS A 548 11.52 -10.78 17.47
N TYR A 549 11.39 -11.86 18.24
CA TYR A 549 10.35 -12.88 18.03
C TYR A 549 9.05 -12.62 18.82
N SER A 550 8.92 -11.48 19.48
CA SER A 550 7.67 -11.05 20.13
C SER A 550 7.20 -9.67 19.64
N SER A 551 7.73 -9.21 18.51
CA SER A 551 7.41 -7.91 17.88
C SER A 551 7.65 -6.69 18.77
N GLY A 552 8.64 -6.74 19.66
CA GLY A 552 8.97 -5.65 20.59
C GLY A 552 10.27 -4.90 20.25
N LYS A 553 10.67 -4.01 21.16
CA LYS A 553 11.83 -3.11 21.05
C LYS A 553 12.99 -3.54 21.97
N LEU A 554 14.22 -3.35 21.48
CA LEU A 554 15.43 -3.47 22.28
C LEU A 554 16.06 -2.08 22.40
N PHE A 555 16.32 -1.65 23.63
CA PHE A 555 17.08 -0.46 23.98
C PHE A 555 18.36 -0.90 24.68
N TYR A 556 19.50 -0.51 24.12
CA TYR A 556 20.81 -0.90 24.63
C TYR A 556 21.63 0.34 24.99
N TYR A 557 21.99 0.45 26.26
CA TYR A 557 22.79 1.54 26.81
C TYR A 557 24.16 1.00 27.19
N GLN A 558 25.14 1.25 26.33
CA GLN A 558 26.52 0.81 26.54
C GLN A 558 27.22 1.73 27.55
N LYS A 559 27.94 1.13 28.50
CA LYS A 559 28.65 1.82 29.59
C LYS A 559 27.74 2.82 30.31
N PHE A 560 26.53 2.36 30.64
CA PHE A 560 25.55 3.20 31.31
C PHE A 560 26.11 3.77 32.63
N ASP A 561 25.77 5.03 32.87
CA ASP A 561 26.19 5.78 34.06
C ASP A 561 25.05 6.70 34.44
N SER A 562 24.48 6.49 35.62
CA SER A 562 23.38 7.30 36.14
C SER A 562 23.80 8.72 36.49
N SER A 563 25.08 9.02 36.68
CA SER A 563 25.55 10.39 36.90
C SER A 563 25.59 11.21 35.61
N ASN A 564 25.63 10.54 34.45
CA ASN A 564 25.66 11.19 33.15
C ASN A 564 24.25 11.66 32.74
N ILE A 565 24.09 12.97 32.58
CA ILE A 565 22.82 13.61 32.23
C ILE A 565 22.28 13.16 30.87
N ASP A 566 23.15 12.87 29.90
CA ASP A 566 22.76 12.47 28.55
C ASP A 566 22.21 11.05 28.56
N HIS A 567 22.86 10.14 29.28
CA HIS A 567 22.37 8.78 29.49
C HIS A 567 21.01 8.78 30.19
N GLN A 568 20.85 9.62 31.22
CA GLN A 568 19.57 9.78 31.90
C GLN A 568 18.47 10.27 30.95
N ASN A 569 18.77 11.29 30.15
CA ASN A 569 17.80 11.90 29.23
C ASN A 569 17.41 10.94 28.11
N GLN A 570 18.38 10.23 27.54
CA GLN A 570 18.14 9.22 26.51
C GLN A 570 17.21 8.14 27.04
N PHE A 571 17.54 7.51 28.17
CA PHE A 571 16.71 6.49 28.79
C PHE A 571 15.30 7.01 29.13
N LYS A 572 15.21 8.16 29.79
CA LYS A 572 13.90 8.78 30.13
C LYS A 572 13.06 8.98 28.89
N ASN A 573 13.63 9.49 27.81
CA ASN A 573 12.92 9.74 26.58
C ASN A 573 12.45 8.44 25.93
N ASP A 574 13.32 7.43 25.85
CA ASP A 574 12.99 6.13 25.27
C ASP A 574 11.85 5.43 26.03
N LEU A 575 11.93 5.37 27.36
CA LEU A 575 10.89 4.76 28.19
C LEU A 575 9.58 5.55 28.12
N LYS A 576 9.65 6.89 28.17
CA LYS A 576 8.46 7.75 28.02
C LYS A 576 7.81 7.56 26.65
N ASN A 577 8.60 7.43 25.59
CA ASN A 577 8.10 7.22 24.24
C ASN A 577 7.44 5.84 24.12
N LEU A 578 8.07 4.78 24.62
CA LEU A 578 7.51 3.42 24.63
C LEU A 578 6.15 3.33 25.34
N LEU A 579 6.00 4.03 26.47
CA LEU A 579 4.77 4.02 27.26
C LEU A 579 3.65 4.88 26.65
N LYS A 580 3.99 6.02 26.03
CA LYS A 580 3.02 6.94 25.39
C LYS A 580 2.56 6.49 24.02
N GLU A 581 3.40 5.73 23.34
CA GLU A 581 3.18 5.32 21.95
C GLU A 581 1.80 4.67 21.78
N LYS A 582 1.05 5.14 20.79
CA LYS A 582 -0.22 4.54 20.41
C LYS A 582 0.01 3.19 19.78
N THR A 583 -0.54 2.16 20.42
CA THR A 583 -0.33 0.77 20.00
C THR A 583 -1.63 0.06 19.67
N GLY A 584 -1.55 -0.84 18.70
CA GLY A 584 -2.61 -1.81 18.41
C GLY A 584 -2.33 -3.10 19.16
N TRP A 585 -3.22 -3.47 20.07
CA TRP A 585 -3.08 -4.63 20.94
C TRP A 585 -3.77 -5.85 20.34
N ASP A 586 -3.25 -7.06 20.61
CA ASP A 586 -3.82 -8.32 20.12
C ASP A 586 -3.91 -8.39 18.59
N SER A 587 -2.76 -8.19 17.94
CA SER A 587 -2.69 -8.19 16.49
C SER A 587 -2.05 -9.43 15.88
N GLN A 588 -2.55 -9.74 14.70
CA GLN A 588 -1.99 -10.68 13.73
C GLN A 588 -2.19 -10.05 12.34
N ILE A 589 -1.53 -10.58 11.32
CA ILE A 589 -1.72 -10.11 9.94
C ILE A 589 -2.45 -11.17 9.12
N GLU A 590 -3.48 -10.75 8.40
CA GLU A 590 -4.10 -11.55 7.34
C GLU A 590 -3.69 -10.94 6.00
N ILE A 591 -3.15 -11.78 5.11
CA ILE A 591 -2.62 -11.33 3.81
C ILE A 591 -3.45 -11.97 2.71
N HIS A 592 -3.99 -11.13 1.82
CA HIS A 592 -4.67 -11.54 0.62
C HIS A 592 -3.95 -10.97 -0.60
N SER A 593 -3.75 -11.79 -1.62
CA SER A 593 -3.14 -11.40 -2.89
C SER A 593 -3.98 -11.88 -4.06
N SER A 594 -3.77 -11.28 -5.23
CA SER A 594 -4.19 -11.87 -6.50
C SER A 594 -3.61 -13.28 -6.66
N LYS A 595 -4.24 -14.10 -7.50
CA LYS A 595 -3.77 -15.45 -7.80
C LYS A 595 -2.32 -15.47 -8.28
N ASN A 596 -1.65 -16.60 -8.05
CA ASN A 596 -0.28 -16.90 -8.48
C ASN A 596 0.83 -16.15 -7.71
N PHE A 597 0.51 -15.44 -6.64
CA PHE A 597 1.48 -14.86 -5.73
C PHE A 597 1.59 -15.68 -4.44
N GLU A 598 2.80 -16.09 -4.09
CA GLU A 598 3.10 -16.83 -2.85
C GLU A 598 4.18 -16.10 -2.06
N ILE A 599 4.02 -16.02 -0.74
CA ILE A 599 5.01 -15.43 0.16
C ILE A 599 6.17 -16.41 0.31
N SER A 600 7.36 -15.99 -0.08
CA SER A 600 8.57 -16.81 0.04
C SER A 600 9.35 -16.52 1.31
N ASP A 601 9.43 -15.25 1.71
CA ASP A 601 10.21 -14.79 2.86
C ASP A 601 9.53 -13.59 3.52
N VAL A 602 9.78 -13.41 4.82
CA VAL A 602 9.30 -12.27 5.61
C VAL A 602 10.41 -11.73 6.49
N PHE A 603 10.61 -10.42 6.51
CA PHE A 603 11.61 -9.76 7.36
C PHE A 603 10.98 -8.71 8.26
N GLY A 604 11.38 -8.71 9.54
CA GLY A 604 10.89 -7.79 10.56
C GLY A 604 10.91 -8.45 11.94
N ASN A 605 10.30 -7.79 12.94
CA ASN A 605 10.11 -8.37 14.27
C ASN A 605 8.70 -8.98 14.37
N PHE A 606 8.62 -10.30 14.35
CA PHE A 606 7.37 -11.06 14.39
C PHE A 606 7.63 -12.48 14.90
N ALA A 607 6.57 -13.18 15.28
CA ALA A 607 6.61 -14.63 15.44
C ALA A 607 5.89 -15.30 14.27
N THR A 608 6.43 -16.40 13.76
CA THR A 608 5.75 -17.27 12.80
C THR A 608 5.82 -18.71 13.28
N TYR A 609 4.79 -19.48 12.96
CA TYR A 609 4.73 -20.93 13.19
C TYR A 609 4.48 -21.71 11.90
N SER A 610 3.88 -21.06 10.91
CA SER A 610 3.62 -21.60 9.57
C SER A 610 3.76 -20.48 8.56
N VAL A 611 4.00 -20.83 7.29
CA VAL A 611 4.27 -19.87 6.20
C VAL A 611 3.20 -18.75 6.11
N ASN A 612 1.96 -19.02 6.57
CA ASN A 612 0.82 -18.13 6.37
C ASN A 612 0.32 -17.42 7.65
N LEU A 613 0.92 -17.65 8.82
CA LEU A 613 0.49 -17.03 10.08
C LEU A 613 1.62 -16.27 10.75
N ILE A 614 1.53 -14.94 10.69
CA ILE A 614 2.51 -14.02 11.27
C ILE A 614 1.83 -13.29 12.44
N TYR A 615 2.37 -13.50 13.64
CA TYR A 615 1.89 -12.88 14.87
C TYR A 615 2.68 -11.61 15.15
N ILE A 616 1.94 -10.53 15.38
CA ILE A 616 2.48 -9.23 15.78
C ILE A 616 1.62 -8.76 16.96
N PRO A 617 1.85 -9.32 18.15
CA PRO A 617 1.01 -9.10 19.33
C PRO A 617 0.66 -7.64 19.59
N ILE A 618 1.64 -6.77 19.33
CA ILE A 618 1.52 -5.33 19.49
C ILE A 618 2.02 -4.65 18.22
N LEU A 619 1.11 -3.94 17.56
CA LEU A 619 1.42 -3.02 16.48
C LEU A 619 1.90 -1.70 17.05
N SER A 620 3.02 -1.23 16.52
CA SER A 620 3.74 -0.04 16.94
C SER A 620 4.37 0.61 15.71
N ASN A 621 4.96 1.79 15.86
CA ASN A 621 5.64 2.53 14.80
C ASN A 621 6.87 1.81 14.20
N ILE A 622 7.37 0.75 14.86
CA ILE A 622 8.48 -0.07 14.36
C ILE A 622 8.02 -1.40 13.75
N SER A 623 6.71 -1.67 13.72
CA SER A 623 6.16 -2.96 13.24
C SER A 623 6.23 -3.07 11.71
N ASN A 624 7.37 -2.67 11.13
CA ASN A 624 7.61 -2.65 9.70
C ASN A 624 8.01 -4.03 9.22
N LEU A 625 7.37 -4.49 8.14
CA LEU A 625 7.60 -5.81 7.56
C LEU A 625 8.02 -5.66 6.10
N ILE A 626 8.88 -6.56 5.64
CA ILE A 626 9.07 -6.80 4.22
C ILE A 626 8.55 -8.18 3.90
N LEU A 627 7.59 -8.26 2.98
CA LEU A 627 7.11 -9.50 2.40
C LEU A 627 7.78 -9.70 1.04
N VAL A 628 8.33 -10.88 0.81
CA VAL A 628 8.89 -11.27 -0.49
C VAL A 628 7.90 -12.21 -1.16
N PHE A 629 7.59 -11.94 -2.42
CA PHE A 629 6.64 -12.72 -3.19
C PHE A 629 7.30 -13.38 -4.39
N ASN A 630 6.98 -14.66 -4.57
CA ASN A 630 7.25 -15.40 -5.80
C ASN A 630 6.00 -15.37 -6.70
N LEU A 631 6.24 -15.27 -8.00
CA LEU A 631 5.23 -15.46 -9.02
C LEU A 631 5.27 -16.92 -9.48
N LEU A 632 4.15 -17.64 -9.31
CA LEU A 632 4.08 -19.08 -9.58
C LEU A 632 3.79 -19.41 -11.05
N ASP A 633 3.04 -18.55 -11.74
CA ASP A 633 2.58 -18.79 -13.11
C ASP A 633 2.34 -17.46 -13.85
N GLU A 634 2.17 -17.52 -15.17
CA GLU A 634 1.99 -16.37 -16.05
C GLU A 634 0.65 -15.64 -15.82
N LEU A 635 0.68 -14.32 -15.93
CA LEU A 635 -0.44 -13.40 -15.65
C LEU A 635 -1.11 -12.90 -16.94
N LYS A 636 -1.43 -13.80 -17.88
CA LYS A 636 -1.81 -13.45 -19.27
C LYS A 636 -3.07 -12.60 -19.44
N THR A 637 -3.97 -12.60 -18.47
CA THR A 637 -5.29 -11.94 -18.58
C THR A 637 -5.49 -10.83 -17.54
N MET A 638 -4.44 -10.46 -16.80
CA MET A 638 -4.53 -9.50 -15.70
C MET A 638 -3.71 -8.25 -16.05
N ASN A 639 -4.34 -7.08 -15.96
CA ASN A 639 -3.66 -5.79 -16.11
C ASN A 639 -3.08 -5.29 -14.78
N PHE A 640 -3.62 -5.79 -13.66
CA PHE A 640 -3.20 -5.40 -12.31
C PHE A 640 -3.15 -6.63 -11.40
N ALA A 641 -2.21 -6.60 -10.46
CA ALA A 641 -2.21 -7.47 -9.29
C ALA A 641 -2.55 -6.65 -8.05
N TYR A 642 -3.31 -7.25 -7.13
CA TYR A 642 -3.82 -6.61 -5.93
C TYR A 642 -3.34 -7.33 -4.68
N PHE A 643 -3.08 -6.55 -3.64
CA PHE A 643 -2.64 -7.01 -2.34
C PHE A 643 -3.47 -6.34 -1.26
N GLN A 644 -3.82 -7.07 -0.21
CA GLN A 644 -4.52 -6.54 0.94
C GLN A 644 -3.93 -7.14 2.20
N LEU A 645 -3.56 -6.27 3.13
CA LEU A 645 -3.08 -6.62 4.44
C LEU A 645 -4.09 -6.13 5.47
N VAL A 646 -4.54 -7.05 6.32
CA VAL A 646 -5.55 -6.78 7.35
C VAL A 646 -4.91 -6.98 8.72
N PHE A 647 -5.03 -5.96 9.55
CA PHE A 647 -4.51 -5.91 10.90
C PHE A 647 -5.67 -5.73 11.88
N PRO A 648 -6.25 -6.82 12.41
CA PRO A 648 -7.11 -6.75 13.58
C PRO A 648 -6.33 -6.32 14.81
N PHE A 649 -6.84 -5.35 15.57
CA PHE A 649 -6.29 -4.98 16.87
C PHE A 649 -7.30 -4.24 17.76
N ILE A 650 -6.98 -4.13 19.04
CA ILE A 650 -7.67 -3.27 20.00
C ILE A 650 -6.83 -2.00 20.16
N ASN A 651 -7.40 -0.82 19.99
CA ASN A 651 -6.66 0.44 20.22
C ASN A 651 -6.63 0.81 21.71
N GLY A 652 -5.81 1.80 22.09
CA GLY A 652 -5.75 2.30 23.47
C GLY A 652 -7.06 2.91 24.02
N ASN A 653 -8.11 3.05 23.20
CA ASN A 653 -9.45 3.45 23.62
C ASN A 653 -10.41 2.27 23.74
N PHE A 654 -9.89 1.03 23.75
CA PHE A 654 -10.67 -0.21 23.87
C PHE A 654 -11.64 -0.47 22.71
N GLN A 655 -11.39 0.14 21.55
CA GLN A 655 -12.15 -0.11 20.33
C GLN A 655 -11.44 -1.18 19.50
N ARG A 656 -12.23 -2.08 18.93
CA ARG A 656 -11.74 -3.09 17.99
C ARG A 656 -11.69 -2.47 16.60
N ILE A 657 -10.50 -2.52 16.02
CA ILE A 657 -10.18 -1.95 14.72
C ILE A 657 -9.73 -3.08 13.80
N LEU A 658 -10.27 -3.12 12.59
CA LEU A 658 -9.66 -3.84 11.47
C LEU A 658 -9.03 -2.81 10.55
N ARG A 659 -7.71 -2.65 10.61
CA ARG A 659 -6.98 -1.80 9.67
C ARG A 659 -6.75 -2.57 8.39
N VAL A 660 -7.26 -2.06 7.28
CA VAL A 660 -7.13 -2.67 5.96
C VAL A 660 -6.28 -1.77 5.09
N ILE A 661 -5.16 -2.32 4.61
CA ILE A 661 -4.24 -1.66 3.69
C ILE A 661 -4.31 -2.39 2.36
N ASN A 662 -4.83 -1.72 1.34
CA ASN A 662 -4.95 -2.23 -0.02
C ASN A 662 -3.81 -1.68 -0.88
N GLY A 663 -3.34 -2.50 -1.80
CA GLY A 663 -2.21 -2.27 -2.69
C GLY A 663 -2.52 -2.76 -4.09
N ARG A 664 -1.98 -2.08 -5.10
CA ARG A 664 -2.13 -2.45 -6.51
C ARG A 664 -0.83 -2.19 -7.26
N VAL A 665 -0.43 -3.13 -8.11
CA VAL A 665 0.68 -2.98 -9.06
C VAL A 665 0.21 -3.29 -10.48
N ASN A 666 0.85 -2.67 -11.47
CA ASN A 666 0.57 -2.92 -12.88
C ASN A 666 1.24 -4.22 -13.33
N ILE A 667 0.63 -4.93 -14.27
CA ILE A 667 1.23 -6.11 -14.90
C ILE A 667 1.63 -5.74 -16.32
N ILE A 668 2.89 -6.01 -16.68
CA ILE A 668 3.50 -5.58 -17.93
C ILE A 668 4.24 -6.72 -18.61
N THR A 669 4.37 -6.64 -19.93
CA THR A 669 5.12 -7.63 -20.73
C THR A 669 6.54 -7.16 -21.03
N ASN A 670 6.79 -5.86 -21.01
CA ASN A 670 8.07 -5.27 -21.34
C ASN A 670 8.95 -5.11 -20.09
N ILE A 671 10.08 -5.81 -20.04
CA ILE A 671 11.03 -5.72 -18.92
C ILE A 671 11.63 -4.32 -18.72
N LEU A 672 11.77 -3.52 -19.78
CA LEU A 672 12.30 -2.15 -19.70
C LEU A 672 11.40 -1.23 -18.87
N GLU A 673 10.08 -1.40 -19.01
CA GLU A 673 9.09 -0.68 -18.21
C GLU A 673 9.10 -1.15 -16.74
N ALA A 674 9.46 -2.42 -16.50
CA ALA A 674 9.62 -2.92 -15.13
C ALA A 674 10.82 -2.23 -14.46
N PHE A 675 11.94 -2.07 -15.18
CA PHE A 675 13.12 -1.36 -14.69
C PHE A 675 12.85 0.12 -14.38
N SER A 676 12.05 0.82 -15.18
CA SER A 676 11.68 2.21 -14.89
C SER A 676 10.72 2.35 -13.69
N SER A 677 10.09 1.25 -13.27
CA SER A 677 9.13 1.22 -12.15
C SER A 677 9.75 0.87 -10.79
N ILE A 678 11.07 0.69 -10.73
CA ILE A 678 11.80 0.29 -9.53
C ILE A 678 11.69 1.33 -8.41
N GLN A 679 11.39 0.87 -7.19
CA GLN A 679 11.54 1.66 -5.96
C GLN A 679 12.83 1.26 -5.23
N VAL A 680 13.87 2.09 -5.35
CA VAL A 680 15.19 1.83 -4.79
C VAL A 680 15.15 1.65 -3.27
N ASP A 681 14.38 2.48 -2.56
CA ASP A 681 14.29 2.43 -1.08
C ASP A 681 13.83 1.05 -0.58
N VAL A 682 12.82 0.46 -1.24
CA VAL A 682 12.26 -0.85 -0.87
C VAL A 682 13.25 -1.98 -1.18
N ILE A 683 13.94 -1.89 -2.31
CA ILE A 683 14.97 -2.86 -2.70
C ILE A 683 16.17 -2.80 -1.75
N MET A 684 16.59 -1.60 -1.37
CA MET A 684 17.67 -1.39 -0.40
C MET A 684 17.31 -1.95 0.97
N ASP A 685 16.10 -1.66 1.48
CA ASP A 685 15.62 -2.22 2.75
C ASP A 685 15.63 -3.76 2.72
N TYR A 686 15.15 -4.36 1.62
CA TYR A 686 15.20 -5.82 1.44
C TYR A 686 16.64 -6.35 1.45
N PHE A 687 17.55 -5.80 0.63
CA PHE A 687 18.91 -6.32 0.54
C PHE A 687 19.68 -6.15 1.85
N MET A 688 19.43 -5.07 2.60
CA MET A 688 19.99 -4.90 3.93
C MET A 688 19.50 -5.99 4.89
N LYS A 689 18.19 -6.27 4.95
CA LYS A 689 17.66 -7.34 5.82
C LYS A 689 18.12 -8.73 5.39
N ARG A 690 18.25 -8.99 4.09
CA ARG A 690 18.82 -10.24 3.57
C ARG A 690 20.29 -10.38 3.95
N ALA A 691 21.09 -9.32 3.80
CA ALA A 691 22.49 -9.33 4.20
C ALA A 691 22.66 -9.55 5.70
N ILE A 692 21.83 -8.93 6.54
CA ILE A 692 21.79 -9.19 7.99
C ILE A 692 21.50 -10.66 8.28
N THR A 693 20.56 -11.27 7.57
CA THR A 693 20.26 -12.71 7.72
C THR A 693 21.47 -13.56 7.33
N THR A 694 22.14 -13.24 6.23
CA THR A 694 23.37 -13.91 5.80
C THR A 694 24.52 -13.70 6.80
N ILE A 695 24.60 -12.58 7.53
CA ILE A 695 25.60 -12.41 8.59
C ILE A 695 25.39 -13.46 9.71
N PHE A 696 24.14 -13.71 10.09
CA PHE A 696 23.82 -14.72 11.10
C PHE A 696 24.09 -16.15 10.60
N GLU A 697 23.94 -16.41 9.30
CA GLU A 697 24.14 -17.75 8.71
C GLU A 697 25.62 -18.03 8.40
N ASP A 698 26.27 -17.09 7.70
CA ASP A 698 27.50 -17.32 6.95
C ASP A 698 28.60 -16.25 7.21
N GLY A 699 28.33 -15.28 8.09
CA GLY A 699 29.29 -14.23 8.49
C GLY A 699 29.37 -13.02 7.53
N PHE A 700 30.17 -12.02 7.91
CA PHE A 700 30.20 -10.73 7.22
C PHE A 700 30.75 -10.78 5.80
N LYS A 701 31.75 -11.62 5.55
CA LYS A 701 32.38 -11.73 4.23
C LYS A 701 31.36 -12.14 3.15
N ASN A 702 30.60 -13.19 3.44
CA ASN A 702 29.60 -13.72 2.51
C ASN A 702 28.43 -12.75 2.33
N ALA A 703 28.03 -12.02 3.38
CA ALA A 703 27.02 -10.97 3.25
C ALA A 703 27.48 -9.81 2.34
N LYS A 704 28.74 -9.38 2.42
CA LYS A 704 29.31 -8.36 1.52
C LYS A 704 29.38 -8.86 0.08
N GLU A 705 29.84 -10.09 -0.14
CA GLU A 705 29.88 -10.70 -1.47
C GLU A 705 28.47 -10.85 -2.07
N LEU A 706 27.47 -11.22 -1.26
CA LEU A 706 26.07 -11.27 -1.68
C LEU A 706 25.58 -9.91 -2.18
N LEU A 707 25.80 -8.83 -1.42
CA LEU A 707 25.39 -7.49 -1.82
C LEU A 707 26.08 -7.04 -3.11
N PHE A 708 27.40 -7.23 -3.19
CA PHE A 708 28.19 -6.87 -4.36
C PHE A 708 27.73 -7.63 -5.61
N ASN A 709 27.58 -8.95 -5.52
CA ASN A 709 27.15 -9.79 -6.63
C ASN A 709 25.72 -9.46 -7.08
N ARG A 710 24.81 -9.13 -6.15
CA ARG A 710 23.43 -8.72 -6.50
C ARG A 710 23.43 -7.41 -7.27
N CYS A 711 24.14 -6.39 -6.79
CA CYS A 711 24.26 -5.11 -7.49
C CYS A 711 24.87 -5.30 -8.89
N LEU A 712 25.97 -6.05 -9.02
CA LEU A 712 26.59 -6.34 -10.31
C LEU A 712 25.64 -7.05 -11.27
N ASN A 713 24.92 -8.07 -10.79
CA ASN A 713 24.01 -8.84 -11.64
C ASN A 713 22.83 -8.00 -12.14
N ILE A 714 22.26 -7.14 -11.30
CA ILE A 714 21.20 -6.20 -11.71
C ILE A 714 21.72 -5.25 -12.80
N LEU A 715 22.91 -4.67 -12.61
CA LEU A 715 23.53 -3.76 -13.59
C LEU A 715 23.85 -4.44 -14.92
N LYS A 716 24.37 -5.68 -14.89
CA LYS A 716 24.62 -6.48 -16.09
C LYS A 716 23.35 -6.74 -16.89
N VAL A 717 22.25 -7.07 -16.21
CA VAL A 717 20.95 -7.29 -16.86
C VAL A 717 20.43 -5.96 -17.43
N TYR A 718 20.51 -4.87 -16.67
CA TYR A 718 20.12 -3.56 -17.16
C TYR A 718 20.89 -3.17 -18.44
N GLN A 719 22.21 -3.33 -18.45
CA GLN A 719 23.05 -3.05 -19.61
C GLN A 719 22.67 -3.89 -20.83
N LYS A 720 22.39 -5.18 -20.64
CA LYS A 720 21.95 -6.10 -21.71
C LYS A 720 20.69 -5.61 -22.43
N TYR A 721 19.76 -4.99 -21.71
CA TYR A 721 18.47 -4.55 -22.28
C TYR A 721 18.46 -3.10 -22.77
N PHE A 722 19.20 -2.19 -22.13
CA PHE A 722 19.23 -0.77 -22.52
C PHE A 722 20.33 -0.43 -23.53
N HIS A 723 21.41 -1.23 -23.60
CA HIS A 723 22.54 -1.01 -24.48
C HIS A 723 23.00 -2.33 -25.13
N PRO A 724 22.21 -2.90 -26.08
CA PRO A 724 22.58 -4.12 -26.78
C PRO A 724 23.83 -3.97 -27.65
N ASP A 725 24.12 -2.76 -28.13
CA ASP A 725 25.32 -2.44 -28.91
C ASP A 725 26.45 -1.97 -27.99
N ASN A 726 27.46 -2.84 -27.80
CA ASN A 726 28.65 -2.69 -26.95
C ASN A 726 29.56 -1.46 -27.22
N GLN A 727 29.12 -0.45 -27.98
CA GLN A 727 29.95 0.71 -28.35
C GLN A 727 30.26 1.67 -27.17
N LEU A 728 29.64 1.46 -26.00
CA LEU A 728 29.83 2.27 -24.79
C LEU A 728 30.51 1.49 -23.65
N ALA A 729 31.26 0.43 -23.94
CA ALA A 729 31.88 -0.46 -22.94
C ALA A 729 32.76 0.24 -21.88
N ASN A 730 33.23 1.47 -22.14
CA ASN A 730 34.07 2.25 -21.22
C ASN A 730 33.33 3.37 -20.45
N GLN A 731 32.02 3.59 -20.67
CA GLN A 731 31.27 4.57 -19.88
C GLN A 731 30.42 3.85 -18.82
N LYS A 732 30.68 4.14 -17.53
CA LYS A 732 29.73 3.82 -16.45
C LYS A 732 28.50 4.73 -16.59
N ILE A 733 27.62 4.41 -17.53
CA ILE A 733 26.37 5.15 -17.73
C ILE A 733 25.35 4.61 -16.74
N ILE A 734 25.36 5.17 -15.54
CA ILE A 734 24.23 5.03 -14.62
C ILE A 734 23.34 6.25 -14.85
N SER A 735 22.50 6.20 -15.88
CA SER A 735 21.34 7.10 -15.95
C SER A 735 20.14 6.36 -15.35
N PHE A 736 20.16 6.13 -14.04
CA PHE A 736 18.87 6.12 -13.34
C PHE A 736 18.38 7.56 -13.44
N GLN A 737 17.55 7.86 -14.44
CA GLN A 737 16.71 9.06 -14.36
C GLN A 737 15.75 8.80 -13.20
N ILE A 738 16.21 9.16 -12.00
CA ILE A 738 15.39 9.32 -10.81
C ILE A 738 14.48 10.51 -11.13
N HIS A 739 13.27 10.21 -11.62
CA HIS A 739 12.19 11.18 -11.75
C HIS A 739 11.33 11.19 -10.50
#